data_AF-A0A662IIX5-F1
#
_entry.id   AF-A0A662IIX5-F1
#
_cell.length_a   1.000
_cell.length_b   1.000
_cell.length_c   1.000
_cell.angle_alpha   90.00
_cell.angle_beta   90.00
_cell.angle_gamma   90.00
#
_symmetry.space_group_name_H-M   'P 1'
#
loop_
_entity.id
_entity.type
_entity.pdbx_description
1 polymer ?
#
loop_
_entity_poly.entity_id
_entity_poly.type
_entity_poly.pdbx_seq_one_letter_code
_entity_poly.pdbx_strand_id
1 'polypeptide(L)'
;MSKVSLEGDLRILSLEIEGFRVFNTPQRFTFNSDIVVFLGPIGSGKTSILKAIEFGLFGTTSEVADKRLKSDDLINDFRDRIKVVLMLVDPKGNKLKILRLKRRGKRVRTKAYLNGTPLASHLTEDKLTKLFGLGMDEFSRQVYIKWDVLQDIISGSPIKRSKALDRLFGIEILEELYAYTPLRIIEERILESEEELRELARKLPVGFDLEDFLEEKELIIRNLEHFKRKLANIRKLITELESELLKQQKLKEEYEKLLQEKTLLTSMYEGLRKDLEGVAPLVSVLEAEYELNRLRKEAIEILKILLVRRELELLEKVSDKDLRTLFELLKSTVRLLEVRLEEIDKEISRVSKEILTYHNLLTKIKSDIGDLNERIGGLEPYRAEYEELVSRYGALESIRKNISEMELKLAELQNIRRERREALDLLKALIGRLSREGVATCPVCGRQLGKGDLEGLKGLMKKVSERSEILKELMDYEAKLQDLKRVEERMGYLESKLTELLELESELSTLREEAERLESLWRRGEELLNELKMKHSKIQSFIKNSKKALERIEPTIFRYEKAKEMEKVESQLKELEKRIENLGFKPDWLKEVERKLNELRREEAVSLVEIKHLEKKRKTVEETLEKYREVFSRMEEVKRRIDSYKRLYEKIRAVKYSFRAIQGDLRKRMLSKVTERMNQIFRQLYAHPDYNELCVRVVKMGTEEGIVRSVYEIYAKRTIDGAWVPVYSKLSDGQKTIIALALLLALHELSAHNLGMLILDEPLLNIDEECRAAWVRTFISLGRLKQIIIATQDRRLVDELEKGGRVFVYQLRHGGIEGPLVKHILPG
;
A
#
# COMPACT_ATOMS: atom_id res chain seq x y z
N MET A 1 -19.24 52.29 -10.50
CA MET A 1 -19.44 51.66 -11.83
C MET A 1 -20.36 50.46 -11.64
N SER A 2 -21.60 50.56 -12.11
CA SER A 2 -22.59 49.49 -12.06
C SER A 2 -22.03 48.21 -12.69
N LYS A 3 -22.00 47.11 -11.93
CA LYS A 3 -21.75 45.76 -12.46
C LYS A 3 -22.82 45.48 -13.51
N VAL A 4 -22.50 45.66 -14.78
CA VAL A 4 -23.35 45.20 -15.88
C VAL A 4 -23.32 43.67 -15.84
N SER A 5 -24.34 43.07 -15.25
CA SER A 5 -24.58 41.62 -15.28
C SER A 5 -25.57 41.31 -16.38
N LEU A 6 -25.31 40.29 -17.19
CA LEU A 6 -26.31 39.72 -18.09
C LEU A 6 -27.43 39.13 -17.24
N GLU A 7 -28.68 39.38 -17.63
CA GLU A 7 -29.80 38.59 -17.12
C GLU A 7 -29.91 37.25 -17.86
N GLY A 8 -30.63 36.31 -17.24
CA GLY A 8 -30.92 35.01 -17.84
C GLY A 8 -31.71 35.12 -19.15
N ASP A 9 -31.96 33.97 -19.78
CA ASP A 9 -32.72 33.85 -21.04
C ASP A 9 -32.06 34.53 -22.27
N LEU A 10 -30.74 34.36 -22.40
CA LEU A 10 -29.96 34.80 -23.55
C LEU A 10 -30.48 34.19 -24.85
N ARG A 11 -30.59 35.03 -25.89
CA ARG A 11 -30.97 34.66 -27.27
C ARG A 11 -29.82 34.95 -28.23
N ILE A 12 -29.75 34.22 -29.34
CA ILE A 12 -28.82 34.53 -30.42
C ILE A 12 -29.37 35.72 -31.21
N LEU A 13 -28.50 36.70 -31.46
CA LEU A 13 -28.76 37.85 -32.32
C LEU A 13 -28.18 37.62 -33.72
N SER A 14 -26.91 37.17 -33.79
CA SER A 14 -26.26 36.88 -35.06
C SER A 14 -25.12 35.90 -34.92
N LEU A 15 -24.83 35.20 -36.02
CA LEU A 15 -23.70 34.28 -36.16
C LEU A 15 -22.94 34.63 -37.45
N GLU A 16 -21.63 34.84 -37.35
CA GLU A 16 -20.73 34.90 -38.50
C GLU A 16 -19.84 33.67 -38.49
N ILE A 17 -19.72 32.98 -39.62
CA ILE A 17 -18.95 31.75 -39.79
C ILE A 17 -18.01 31.90 -40.97
N GLU A 18 -16.72 31.61 -40.78
CA GLU A 18 -15.71 31.55 -41.84
C GLU A 18 -14.76 30.38 -41.55
N GLY A 19 -14.52 29.53 -42.55
CA GLY A 19 -13.59 28.40 -42.47
C GLY A 19 -13.98 27.28 -41.51
N PHE A 20 -15.27 27.11 -41.20
CA PHE A 20 -15.78 26.09 -40.28
C PHE A 20 -16.57 25.01 -41.03
N ARG A 21 -16.13 23.75 -40.94
CA ARG A 21 -16.72 22.59 -41.65
C ARG A 21 -16.97 22.93 -43.12
N VAL A 22 -18.22 22.94 -43.58
CA VAL A 22 -18.57 23.23 -44.98
C VAL A 22 -18.50 24.72 -45.35
N PHE A 23 -18.38 25.63 -44.39
CA PHE A 23 -18.36 27.08 -44.63
C PHE A 23 -16.97 27.56 -45.01
N ASN A 24 -16.66 27.59 -46.31
CA ASN A 24 -15.40 28.10 -46.83
C ASN A 24 -15.36 29.64 -46.81
N THR A 25 -16.38 30.31 -47.35
CA THR A 25 -16.49 31.79 -47.38
C THR A 25 -17.17 32.34 -46.12
N PRO A 26 -16.91 33.61 -45.74
CA PRO A 26 -17.62 34.25 -44.63
C PRO A 26 -19.14 34.30 -44.91
N GLN A 27 -19.93 33.73 -44.01
CA GLN A 27 -21.39 33.76 -44.04
C GLN A 27 -21.92 34.38 -42.75
N ARG A 28 -22.97 35.19 -42.85
CA ARG A 28 -23.61 35.85 -41.69
C ARG A 28 -25.09 35.50 -41.64
N PHE A 29 -25.52 35.06 -40.47
CA PHE A 29 -26.90 34.72 -40.15
C PHE A 29 -27.41 35.64 -39.05
N THR A 30 -28.66 36.10 -39.19
CA THR A 30 -29.38 36.90 -38.20
C THR A 30 -30.49 36.08 -37.59
N PHE A 31 -30.68 36.22 -36.30
CA PHE A 31 -31.64 35.43 -35.52
C PHE A 31 -32.69 36.35 -34.87
N ASN A 32 -33.05 37.44 -35.57
CA ASN A 32 -34.01 38.45 -35.09
C ASN A 32 -35.48 37.96 -35.19
N SER A 33 -35.72 36.72 -34.77
CA SER A 33 -37.01 36.06 -34.74
C SER A 33 -37.06 35.09 -33.56
N ASP A 34 -38.28 34.82 -33.08
CA ASP A 34 -38.55 33.78 -32.07
C ASP A 34 -38.36 32.39 -32.66
N ILE A 35 -38.60 32.24 -33.97
CA ILE A 35 -38.40 30.99 -34.69
C ILE A 35 -37.46 31.24 -35.86
N VAL A 36 -36.36 30.48 -35.91
CA VAL A 36 -35.38 30.49 -36.99
C VAL A 36 -35.26 29.08 -37.56
N VAL A 37 -35.44 28.94 -38.86
CA VAL A 37 -35.42 27.65 -39.55
C VAL A 37 -34.36 27.63 -40.64
N PHE A 38 -33.52 26.60 -40.62
CA PHE A 38 -32.58 26.26 -41.67
C PHE A 38 -33.16 25.10 -42.48
N LEU A 39 -33.71 25.40 -43.65
CA LEU A 39 -34.34 24.44 -44.57
C LEU A 39 -33.38 24.04 -45.69
N GLY A 40 -33.20 22.76 -45.95
CA GLY A 40 -32.44 22.31 -47.12
C GLY A 40 -32.20 20.80 -47.16
N PRO A 41 -31.66 20.27 -48.26
CA PRO A 41 -31.36 18.83 -48.39
C PRO A 41 -30.23 18.37 -47.47
N ILE A 42 -30.05 17.05 -47.34
CA ILE A 42 -28.89 16.45 -46.65
C ILE A 42 -27.60 17.00 -47.27
N GLY A 43 -26.59 17.28 -46.43
CA GLY A 43 -25.28 17.79 -46.89
C GLY A 43 -25.23 19.30 -47.15
N SER A 44 -26.35 20.02 -47.09
CA SER A 44 -26.39 21.46 -47.37
C SER A 44 -25.76 22.35 -46.31
N GLY A 45 -25.31 21.80 -45.18
CA GLY A 45 -24.62 22.54 -44.12
C GLY A 45 -25.46 22.97 -42.92
N LYS A 46 -26.73 22.56 -42.81
CA LYS A 46 -27.62 22.89 -41.68
C LYS A 46 -27.00 22.54 -40.32
N THR A 47 -26.64 21.27 -40.11
CA THR A 47 -25.98 20.81 -38.87
C THR A 47 -24.65 21.55 -38.63
N SER A 48 -23.91 21.91 -39.69
CA SER A 48 -22.68 22.71 -39.54
C SER A 48 -22.94 24.11 -38.98
N ILE A 49 -24.09 24.73 -39.25
CA ILE A 49 -24.51 25.99 -38.62
C ILE A 49 -24.77 25.78 -37.13
N LEU A 50 -25.56 24.75 -36.79
CA LEU A 50 -25.86 24.42 -35.39
C LEU A 50 -24.58 24.13 -34.59
N LYS A 51 -23.64 23.42 -35.22
CA LYS A 51 -22.30 23.15 -34.67
C LYS A 51 -21.42 24.38 -34.57
N ALA A 52 -21.59 25.38 -35.43
CA ALA A 52 -20.90 26.65 -35.30
C ALA A 52 -21.44 27.47 -34.12
N ILE A 53 -22.73 27.37 -33.79
CA ILE A 53 -23.31 27.94 -32.56
C ILE A 53 -22.68 27.27 -31.33
N GLU A 54 -22.65 25.94 -31.30
CA GLU A 54 -22.00 25.15 -30.24
C GLU A 54 -20.53 25.57 -30.06
N PHE A 55 -19.77 25.66 -31.17
CA PHE A 55 -18.40 26.14 -31.17
C PHE A 55 -18.27 27.60 -30.73
N GLY A 56 -19.21 28.46 -31.11
CA GLY A 56 -19.25 29.86 -30.70
C GLY A 56 -19.38 30.02 -29.18
N LEU A 57 -20.26 29.21 -28.57
CA LEU A 57 -20.50 29.20 -27.12
C LEU A 57 -19.29 28.64 -26.36
N PHE A 58 -18.83 27.43 -26.68
CA PHE A 58 -17.88 26.68 -25.86
C PHE A 58 -16.44 26.62 -26.41
N GLY A 59 -16.20 27.12 -27.63
CA GLY A 59 -14.91 27.03 -28.29
C GLY A 59 -14.56 25.63 -28.80
N THR A 60 -15.47 24.66 -28.69
CA THR A 60 -15.32 23.29 -29.16
C THR A 60 -16.71 22.72 -29.52
N THR A 61 -16.78 21.51 -30.06
CA THR A 61 -18.05 20.81 -30.39
C THR A 61 -18.08 19.43 -29.75
N SER A 62 -19.27 18.88 -29.47
CA SER A 62 -19.41 17.63 -28.70
C SER A 62 -18.59 16.48 -29.27
N GLU A 63 -18.43 16.47 -30.59
CA GLU A 63 -17.65 15.47 -31.31
C GLU A 63 -16.14 15.57 -30.99
N VAL A 64 -15.63 16.77 -30.73
CA VAL A 64 -14.24 16.97 -30.31
C VAL A 64 -14.05 16.69 -28.83
N ALA A 65 -15.00 17.08 -27.98
CA ALA A 65 -14.96 16.77 -26.55
C ALA A 65 -15.00 15.25 -26.29
N ASP A 66 -15.86 14.53 -27.02
CA ASP A 66 -15.97 13.08 -27.01
C ASP A 66 -14.80 12.35 -27.72
N LYS A 67 -13.78 13.09 -28.19
CA LYS A 67 -12.62 12.56 -28.94
C LYS A 67 -12.98 11.82 -30.24
N ARG A 68 -14.18 12.04 -30.80
CA ARG A 68 -14.60 11.52 -32.12
C ARG A 68 -13.98 12.29 -33.27
N LEU A 69 -13.67 13.57 -33.06
CA LEU A 69 -12.97 14.45 -34.00
C LEU A 69 -11.81 15.15 -33.28
N LYS A 70 -10.77 15.51 -34.03
CA LYS A 70 -9.74 16.45 -33.56
C LYS A 70 -10.25 17.88 -33.75
N SER A 71 -9.74 18.82 -32.96
CA SER A 71 -10.11 20.24 -33.10
C SER A 71 -9.78 20.83 -34.48
N ASP A 72 -8.78 20.29 -35.17
CA ASP A 72 -8.37 20.72 -36.51
C ASP A 72 -9.33 20.21 -37.60
N ASP A 73 -10.05 19.12 -37.34
CA ASP A 73 -11.03 18.54 -38.27
C ASP A 73 -12.29 19.43 -38.43
N LEU A 74 -12.48 20.40 -37.52
CA LEU A 74 -13.52 21.41 -37.64
C LEU A 74 -13.16 22.49 -38.67
N ILE A 75 -11.88 22.63 -39.05
CA ILE A 75 -11.41 23.63 -39.99
C ILE A 75 -11.75 23.13 -41.40
N ASN A 76 -12.39 23.98 -42.20
CA ASN A 76 -12.66 23.67 -43.60
C ASN A 76 -11.36 23.28 -44.33
N ASP A 77 -11.42 22.28 -45.20
CA ASP A 77 -10.23 21.75 -45.89
C ASP A 77 -9.51 22.80 -46.75
N PHE A 78 -10.22 23.82 -47.24
CA PHE A 78 -9.67 24.90 -48.07
C PHE A 78 -9.25 26.13 -47.25
N ARG A 79 -9.19 26.03 -45.92
CA ARG A 79 -8.82 27.12 -45.00
C ARG A 79 -7.79 26.68 -43.95
N ASP A 80 -7.02 27.66 -43.49
CA ASP A 80 -6.05 27.47 -42.39
C ASP A 80 -6.61 27.86 -41.01
N ARG A 81 -7.83 28.43 -40.99
CA ARG A 81 -8.44 28.96 -39.78
C ARG A 81 -9.96 28.87 -39.79
N ILE A 82 -10.52 28.74 -38.60
CA ILE A 82 -11.92 29.03 -38.28
C ILE A 82 -11.98 30.42 -37.66
N LYS A 83 -12.96 31.20 -38.07
CA LYS A 83 -13.43 32.38 -37.35
C LYS A 83 -14.95 32.24 -37.15
N VAL A 84 -15.37 32.24 -35.90
CA VAL A 84 -16.79 32.29 -35.51
C VAL A 84 -17.02 33.52 -34.65
N VAL A 85 -18.02 34.32 -35.01
CA VAL A 85 -18.48 35.46 -34.22
C VAL A 85 -19.93 35.20 -33.82
N LEU A 86 -20.15 34.96 -32.54
CA LEU A 86 -21.49 34.76 -31.98
C LEU A 86 -21.88 36.01 -31.19
N MET A 87 -23.08 36.54 -31.45
CA MET A 87 -23.65 37.62 -30.67
C MET A 87 -24.91 37.12 -29.96
N LEU A 88 -24.93 37.26 -28.64
CA LEU A 88 -26.08 36.98 -27.80
C LEU A 88 -26.65 38.28 -27.23
N VAL A 89 -27.93 38.26 -26.87
CA VAL A 89 -28.63 39.38 -26.25
C VAL A 89 -29.49 38.87 -25.09
N ASP A 90 -29.51 39.61 -23.98
CA ASP A 90 -30.41 39.33 -22.85
C ASP A 90 -31.74 40.11 -22.97
N PRO A 91 -32.75 39.84 -22.12
CA PRO A 91 -34.03 40.55 -22.14
C PRO A 91 -33.94 42.07 -21.92
N LYS A 92 -32.86 42.55 -21.29
CA LYS A 92 -32.58 43.99 -21.06
C LYS A 92 -31.86 44.65 -22.24
N GLY A 93 -31.53 43.91 -23.27
CA GLY A 93 -30.83 44.41 -24.46
C GLY A 93 -29.31 44.46 -24.32
N ASN A 94 -28.73 43.92 -23.25
CA ASN A 94 -27.28 43.78 -23.11
C ASN A 94 -26.76 42.77 -24.12
N LYS A 95 -25.68 43.11 -24.82
CA LYS A 95 -25.10 42.33 -25.92
C LYS A 95 -23.79 41.68 -25.50
N LEU A 96 -23.72 40.37 -25.62
CA LEU A 96 -22.48 39.59 -25.46
C LEU A 96 -21.96 39.18 -26.84
N LYS A 97 -20.79 39.66 -27.21
CA LYS A 97 -20.10 39.28 -28.45
C LYS A 97 -18.95 38.33 -28.13
N ILE A 98 -18.96 37.15 -28.72
CA ILE A 98 -17.92 36.12 -28.56
C ILE A 98 -17.26 35.89 -29.92
N LEU A 99 -15.95 36.06 -29.97
CA LEU A 99 -15.11 35.79 -31.13
C LEU A 99 -14.21 34.59 -30.82
N ARG A 100 -14.37 33.53 -31.58
CA ARG A 100 -13.53 32.33 -31.54
C ARG A 100 -12.68 32.27 -32.80
N LEU A 101 -11.36 32.19 -32.62
CA LEU A 101 -10.39 32.05 -33.71
C LEU A 101 -9.54 30.81 -33.47
N LYS A 102 -9.57 29.86 -34.40
CA LYS A 102 -8.77 28.63 -34.35
C LYS A 102 -7.93 28.56 -35.62
N ARG A 103 -6.62 28.37 -35.50
CA ARG A 103 -5.70 28.08 -36.62
C ARG A 103 -5.24 26.63 -36.54
N ARG A 104 -4.90 26.01 -37.66
CA ARG A 104 -4.30 24.64 -37.68
C ARG A 104 -3.10 24.56 -36.71
N GLY A 105 -3.02 23.48 -35.95
CA GLY A 105 -1.96 23.23 -34.96
C GLY A 105 -1.91 24.18 -33.74
N LYS A 106 -2.81 25.17 -33.63
CA LYS A 106 -2.85 26.12 -32.48
C LYS A 106 -4.12 25.94 -31.66
N ARG A 107 -4.08 26.27 -30.36
CA ARG A 107 -5.30 26.30 -29.51
C ARG A 107 -6.28 27.39 -29.97
N VAL A 108 -7.56 27.19 -29.67
CA VAL A 108 -8.62 28.19 -29.91
C VAL A 108 -8.31 29.45 -29.10
N ARG A 109 -8.38 30.61 -29.75
CA ARG A 109 -8.28 31.92 -29.10
C ARG A 109 -9.68 32.52 -28.96
N THR A 110 -9.99 32.98 -27.76
CA THR A 110 -11.29 33.56 -27.42
C THR A 110 -11.13 35.03 -27.09
N LYS A 111 -12.02 35.85 -27.64
CA LYS A 111 -12.24 37.22 -27.19
C LYS A 111 -13.72 37.42 -26.96
N ALA A 112 -14.12 37.90 -25.80
CA ALA A 112 -15.52 38.18 -25.50
C ALA A 112 -15.70 39.60 -24.99
N TYR A 113 -16.80 40.23 -25.37
CA TYR A 113 -17.13 41.62 -25.05
C TYR A 113 -18.58 41.69 -24.56
N LEU A 114 -18.79 42.31 -23.39
CA LEU A 114 -20.12 42.61 -22.86
C LEU A 114 -20.39 44.10 -23.04
N ASN A 115 -21.40 44.47 -23.83
CA ASN A 115 -21.72 45.86 -24.19
C ASN A 115 -20.50 46.65 -24.70
N GLY A 116 -19.59 45.98 -25.41
CA GLY A 116 -18.35 46.56 -25.93
C GLY A 116 -17.17 46.53 -24.95
N THR A 117 -17.39 46.23 -23.67
CA THR A 117 -16.31 46.07 -22.67
C THR A 117 -15.70 44.67 -22.74
N PRO A 118 -14.36 44.51 -22.88
CA PRO A 118 -13.74 43.20 -22.96
C PRO A 118 -13.82 42.42 -21.64
N LEU A 119 -14.15 41.14 -21.71
CA LEU A 119 -13.99 40.21 -20.59
C LEU A 119 -12.50 39.85 -20.46
N ALA A 120 -11.96 39.86 -19.23
CA ALA A 120 -10.54 39.60 -18.97
C ALA A 120 -10.04 38.28 -19.59
N SER A 121 -8.95 38.34 -20.36
CA SER A 121 -8.51 37.31 -21.32
C SER A 121 -8.25 35.92 -20.73
N HIS A 122 -7.62 35.83 -19.55
CA HIS A 122 -7.21 34.55 -18.95
C HIS A 122 -8.35 33.80 -18.21
N LEU A 123 -9.48 34.46 -17.95
CA LEU A 123 -10.66 33.87 -17.28
C LEU A 123 -11.89 33.85 -18.20
N THR A 124 -11.69 34.03 -19.51
CA THR A 124 -12.80 34.25 -20.45
C THR A 124 -13.74 33.04 -20.50
N GLU A 125 -13.21 31.82 -20.55
CA GLU A 125 -14.03 30.59 -20.61
C GLU A 125 -14.83 30.35 -19.34
N ASP A 126 -14.19 30.47 -18.17
CA ASP A 126 -14.87 30.27 -16.88
C ASP A 126 -15.97 31.30 -16.67
N LYS A 127 -15.73 32.55 -17.10
CA LYS A 127 -16.75 33.61 -17.08
C LYS A 127 -17.90 33.29 -18.03
N LEU A 128 -17.62 32.86 -19.26
CA LEU A 128 -18.66 32.48 -20.22
C LEU A 128 -19.50 31.30 -19.70
N THR A 129 -18.86 30.26 -19.17
CA THR A 129 -19.54 29.09 -18.60
C THR A 129 -20.45 29.48 -17.43
N LYS A 130 -19.95 30.33 -16.51
CA LYS A 130 -20.77 30.88 -15.41
C LYS A 130 -21.92 31.76 -15.91
N LEU A 131 -21.71 32.54 -16.98
CA LEU A 131 -22.76 33.36 -17.59
C LEU A 131 -23.85 32.51 -18.24
N PHE A 132 -23.49 31.41 -18.92
CA PHE A 132 -24.46 30.49 -19.51
C PHE A 132 -25.17 29.63 -18.46
N GLY A 133 -24.54 29.38 -17.32
CA GLY A 133 -25.09 28.53 -16.25
C GLY A 133 -25.09 27.04 -16.59
N LEU A 134 -24.44 26.65 -17.69
CA LEU A 134 -24.31 25.27 -18.12
C LEU A 134 -22.97 25.04 -18.84
N GLY A 135 -22.49 23.81 -18.77
CA GLY A 135 -21.35 23.35 -19.54
C GLY A 135 -21.81 22.78 -20.89
N MET A 136 -20.83 22.25 -21.62
CA MET A 136 -21.03 21.73 -22.96
C MET A 136 -21.88 20.44 -22.99
N ASP A 137 -21.71 19.58 -21.99
CA ASP A 137 -22.45 18.34 -21.89
C ASP A 137 -23.91 18.63 -21.54
N GLU A 138 -24.16 19.56 -20.60
CA GLU A 138 -25.51 20.04 -20.29
C GLU A 138 -26.16 20.69 -21.52
N PHE A 139 -25.43 21.52 -22.28
CA PHE A 139 -25.92 22.11 -23.52
C PHE A 139 -26.36 21.05 -24.52
N SER A 140 -25.55 20.00 -24.72
CA SER A 140 -25.84 18.89 -25.64
C SER A 140 -27.03 18.02 -25.20
N ARG A 141 -27.47 18.12 -23.94
CA ARG A 141 -28.59 17.36 -23.38
C ARG A 141 -29.87 18.17 -23.25
N GLN A 142 -29.76 19.45 -22.91
CA GLN A 142 -30.87 20.31 -22.47
C GLN A 142 -31.22 21.41 -23.46
N VAL A 143 -30.29 21.83 -24.33
CA VAL A 143 -30.47 22.95 -25.25
C VAL A 143 -30.37 22.50 -26.71
N TYR A 144 -29.39 21.65 -27.04
CA TYR A 144 -29.21 21.14 -28.39
C TYR A 144 -29.66 19.69 -28.50
N ILE A 145 -30.89 19.49 -28.97
CA ILE A 145 -31.48 18.18 -29.19
C ILE A 145 -31.09 17.67 -30.57
N LYS A 146 -30.38 16.54 -30.59
CA LYS A 146 -29.98 15.83 -31.80
C LYS A 146 -30.92 14.65 -32.04
N TRP A 147 -31.12 14.32 -33.31
CA TRP A 147 -31.95 13.18 -33.72
C TRP A 147 -31.47 11.83 -33.17
N ASP A 148 -30.15 11.62 -33.03
CA ASP A 148 -29.59 10.36 -32.50
C ASP A 148 -30.05 10.07 -31.06
N VAL A 149 -30.05 11.08 -30.19
CA VAL A 149 -30.53 10.98 -28.80
C VAL A 149 -32.04 10.69 -28.76
N LEU A 150 -32.82 11.35 -29.61
CA LEU A 150 -34.26 11.09 -29.75
C LEU A 150 -34.51 9.65 -30.21
N GLN A 151 -33.78 9.17 -31.22
CA GLN A 151 -33.91 7.83 -31.76
C GLN A 151 -33.58 6.75 -30.73
N ASP A 152 -32.55 6.96 -29.91
CA ASP A 152 -32.21 6.04 -28.81
C ASP A 152 -33.34 5.91 -27.78
N ILE A 153 -34.09 6.99 -27.55
CA ILE A 153 -35.27 7.00 -26.66
C ILE A 153 -36.47 6.32 -27.35
N ILE A 154 -36.74 6.63 -28.62
CA ILE A 154 -37.92 6.17 -29.37
C ILE A 154 -37.85 4.67 -29.69
N SER A 155 -36.73 4.21 -30.25
CA SER A 155 -36.60 2.87 -30.84
C SER A 155 -35.48 2.03 -30.21
N GLY A 156 -34.78 2.53 -29.19
CA GLY A 156 -33.71 1.79 -28.52
C GLY A 156 -34.23 0.55 -27.76
N SER A 157 -33.33 -0.42 -27.55
CA SER A 157 -33.59 -1.52 -26.60
C SER A 157 -33.80 -0.97 -25.17
N PRO A 158 -34.44 -1.71 -24.24
CA PRO A 158 -34.64 -1.23 -22.86
C PRO A 158 -33.36 -0.69 -22.20
N ILE A 159 -32.23 -1.33 -22.45
CA ILE A 159 -30.91 -0.92 -21.96
C ILE A 159 -30.44 0.37 -22.64
N LYS A 160 -30.52 0.47 -23.98
CA LYS A 160 -30.13 1.68 -24.72
C LYS A 160 -30.98 2.89 -24.32
N ARG A 161 -32.30 2.72 -24.23
CA ARG A 161 -33.24 3.75 -23.75
C ARG A 161 -32.88 4.23 -22.36
N SER A 162 -32.57 3.30 -21.46
CA SER A 162 -32.24 3.66 -20.08
C SER A 162 -30.93 4.43 -19.98
N LYS A 163 -29.91 4.03 -20.77
CA LYS A 163 -28.67 4.81 -20.89
C LYS A 163 -28.91 6.21 -21.47
N ALA A 164 -29.77 6.34 -22.48
CA ALA A 164 -30.11 7.64 -23.05
C ALA A 164 -30.81 8.54 -22.02
N LEU A 165 -31.71 8.00 -21.19
CA LEU A 165 -32.39 8.72 -20.11
C LEU A 165 -31.45 9.10 -18.97
N ASP A 166 -30.59 8.17 -18.52
CA ASP A 166 -29.56 8.47 -17.52
C ASP A 166 -28.61 9.56 -18.03
N ARG A 167 -28.26 9.51 -19.32
CA ARG A 167 -27.49 10.55 -20.00
C ARG A 167 -28.20 11.88 -19.90
N LEU A 168 -29.46 11.96 -20.31
CA LEU A 168 -30.26 13.19 -20.22
C LEU A 168 -30.33 13.76 -18.79
N PHE A 169 -30.41 12.90 -17.77
CA PHE A 169 -30.39 13.31 -16.36
C PHE A 169 -28.98 13.66 -15.83
N GLY A 170 -27.92 13.35 -16.55
CA GLY A 170 -26.53 13.58 -16.14
C GLY A 170 -26.05 12.64 -15.02
N ILE A 171 -26.59 11.42 -14.97
CA ILE A 171 -26.25 10.42 -13.93
C ILE A 171 -25.59 9.17 -14.50
N GLU A 172 -25.20 9.19 -15.78
CA GLU A 172 -24.52 8.06 -16.44
C GLU A 172 -23.20 7.69 -15.77
N ILE A 173 -22.48 8.70 -15.23
CA ILE A 173 -21.19 8.52 -14.58
C ILE A 173 -21.24 7.57 -13.36
N LEU A 174 -22.38 7.50 -12.68
CA LEU A 174 -22.55 6.60 -11.53
C LEU A 174 -22.59 5.12 -11.95
N GLU A 175 -23.11 4.82 -13.15
CA GLU A 175 -23.07 3.48 -13.71
C GLU A 175 -21.65 3.09 -14.12
N GLU A 176 -20.92 4.05 -14.70
CA GLU A 176 -19.51 3.86 -15.06
C GLU A 176 -18.64 3.58 -13.83
N LEU A 177 -18.77 4.40 -12.78
CA LEU A 177 -18.04 4.19 -11.52
C LEU A 177 -18.38 2.83 -10.87
N TYR A 178 -19.64 2.39 -10.94
CA TYR A 178 -20.03 1.05 -10.50
C TYR A 178 -19.34 -0.06 -11.31
N ALA A 179 -19.26 0.09 -12.64
CA ALA A 179 -18.64 -0.88 -13.54
C ALA A 179 -17.12 -0.94 -13.40
N TYR A 180 -16.44 0.22 -13.26
CA TYR A 180 -14.98 0.34 -13.12
C TYR A 180 -14.43 -0.07 -11.75
N THR A 181 -15.27 -0.56 -10.84
CA THR A 181 -14.88 -1.03 -9.52
C THR A 181 -15.01 -2.57 -9.44
N PRO A 182 -14.12 -3.37 -10.08
CA PRO A 182 -14.22 -4.83 -10.07
C PRO A 182 -13.79 -5.41 -8.71
N LEU A 183 -14.67 -6.23 -8.13
CA LEU A 183 -14.39 -6.96 -6.88
C LEU A 183 -13.63 -8.27 -7.13
N ARG A 184 -13.75 -8.81 -8.35
CA ARG A 184 -13.19 -10.10 -8.77
C ARG A 184 -11.68 -10.19 -8.57
N ILE A 185 -10.94 -9.11 -8.84
CA ILE A 185 -9.48 -9.07 -8.67
C ILE A 185 -9.11 -9.35 -7.20
N ILE A 186 -9.88 -8.82 -6.25
CA ILE A 186 -9.63 -9.01 -4.81
C ILE A 186 -10.05 -10.42 -4.39
N GLU A 187 -11.16 -10.93 -4.91
CA GLU A 187 -11.61 -12.32 -4.68
C GLU A 187 -10.56 -13.33 -5.16
N GLU A 188 -9.98 -13.12 -6.34
CA GLU A 188 -8.90 -13.95 -6.88
C GLU A 188 -7.67 -13.93 -5.96
N ARG A 189 -7.25 -12.75 -5.47
CA ARG A 189 -6.13 -12.64 -4.50
C ARG A 189 -6.40 -13.29 -3.14
N ILE A 190 -7.65 -13.26 -2.68
CA ILE A 190 -8.07 -13.95 -1.46
C ILE A 190 -7.97 -15.47 -1.68
N LEU A 191 -8.52 -15.98 -2.80
CA LEU A 191 -8.47 -17.39 -3.16
C LEU A 191 -7.03 -17.90 -3.31
N GLU A 192 -6.17 -17.16 -3.99
CA GLU A 192 -4.73 -17.47 -4.11
C GLU A 192 -4.06 -17.60 -2.74
N SER A 193 -4.35 -16.66 -1.83
CA SER A 193 -3.77 -16.67 -0.48
C SER A 193 -4.37 -17.79 0.39
N GLU A 194 -5.65 -18.11 0.24
CA GLU A 194 -6.30 -19.23 0.92
C GLU A 194 -5.79 -20.59 0.41
N GLU A 195 -5.43 -20.71 -0.86
CA GLU A 195 -4.76 -21.89 -1.42
C GLU A 195 -3.33 -22.00 -0.89
N GLU A 196 -2.56 -20.92 -0.88
CA GLU A 196 -1.21 -20.89 -0.26
C GLU A 196 -1.28 -21.32 1.21
N LEU A 197 -2.27 -20.84 1.97
CA LEU A 197 -2.48 -21.26 3.36
C LEU A 197 -2.79 -22.76 3.48
N ARG A 198 -3.59 -23.31 2.56
CA ARG A 198 -3.88 -24.75 2.49
C ARG A 198 -2.65 -25.58 2.12
N GLU A 199 -1.81 -25.10 1.21
CA GLU A 199 -0.55 -25.76 0.87
C GLU A 199 0.44 -25.77 2.05
N LEU A 200 0.54 -24.66 2.78
CA LEU A 200 1.35 -24.59 4.01
C LEU A 200 0.80 -25.54 5.07
N ALA A 201 -0.53 -25.60 5.26
CA ALA A 201 -1.16 -26.51 6.21
C ALA A 201 -0.90 -27.99 5.86
N ARG A 202 -0.83 -28.36 4.57
CA ARG A 202 -0.48 -29.73 4.13
C ARG A 202 0.96 -30.15 4.50
N LYS A 203 1.86 -29.20 4.78
CA LYS A 203 3.22 -29.50 5.25
C LYS A 203 3.26 -29.92 6.72
N LEU A 204 2.17 -29.67 7.46
CA LEU A 204 2.02 -30.09 8.85
C LEU A 204 1.47 -31.51 8.92
N PRO A 205 1.81 -32.28 9.97
CA PRO A 205 1.15 -33.55 10.27
C PRO A 205 -0.37 -33.37 10.44
N VAL A 206 -1.14 -34.41 10.13
CA VAL A 206 -2.60 -34.40 10.32
C VAL A 206 -2.93 -34.21 11.80
N GLY A 207 -3.77 -33.22 12.11
CA GLY A 207 -4.18 -32.90 13.49
C GLY A 207 -3.15 -32.10 14.30
N PHE A 208 -2.15 -31.50 13.64
CA PHE A 208 -1.13 -30.69 14.29
C PHE A 208 -1.62 -29.24 14.50
N ASP A 209 -1.84 -28.84 15.75
CA ASP A 209 -2.13 -27.46 16.15
C ASP A 209 -0.96 -26.86 16.93
N LEU A 210 -0.55 -25.64 16.58
CA LEU A 210 0.54 -24.96 17.29
C LEU A 210 0.16 -24.59 18.73
N GLU A 211 -1.08 -24.18 18.95
CA GLU A 211 -1.55 -23.74 20.27
C GLU A 211 -1.51 -24.92 21.25
N ASP A 212 -1.96 -26.11 20.82
CA ASP A 212 -1.90 -27.34 21.62
C ASP A 212 -0.46 -27.68 22.05
N PHE A 213 0.52 -27.56 21.15
CA PHE A 213 1.93 -27.86 21.46
C PHE A 213 2.58 -26.80 22.36
N LEU A 214 2.17 -25.54 22.24
CA LEU A 214 2.62 -24.47 23.14
C LEU A 214 2.03 -24.66 24.55
N GLU A 215 0.76 -25.01 24.66
CA GLU A 215 0.10 -25.35 25.93
C GLU A 215 0.72 -26.60 26.57
N GLU A 216 0.98 -27.65 25.77
CA GLU A 216 1.66 -28.85 26.24
C GLU A 216 3.07 -28.54 26.78
N LYS A 217 3.83 -27.68 26.07
CA LYS A 217 5.16 -27.23 26.51
C LYS A 217 5.07 -26.50 27.86
N GLU A 218 4.12 -25.58 28.02
CA GLU A 218 3.93 -24.88 29.29
C GLU A 218 3.55 -25.84 30.42
N LEU A 219 2.65 -26.79 30.17
CA LEU A 219 2.24 -27.77 31.16
C LEU A 219 3.42 -28.64 31.61
N ILE A 220 4.26 -29.09 30.67
CA ILE A 220 5.48 -29.85 30.97
C ILE A 220 6.44 -29.01 31.83
N ILE A 221 6.62 -27.72 31.52
CA ILE A 221 7.48 -26.81 32.31
C ILE A 221 6.94 -26.66 33.74
N ARG A 222 5.64 -26.42 33.91
CA ARG A 222 5.01 -26.30 35.23
C ARG A 222 5.17 -27.58 36.05
N ASN A 223 4.98 -28.75 35.42
CA ASN A 223 5.16 -30.04 36.08
C ASN A 223 6.63 -30.30 36.46
N LEU A 224 7.58 -29.93 35.61
CA LEU A 224 9.01 -30.01 35.93
C LEU A 224 9.37 -29.16 37.15
N GLU A 225 8.86 -27.93 37.23
CA GLU A 225 9.06 -27.08 38.40
C GLU A 225 8.45 -27.68 39.66
N HIS A 226 7.23 -28.23 39.56
CA HIS A 226 6.58 -28.91 40.67
C HIS A 226 7.42 -30.07 41.22
N PHE A 227 7.87 -30.99 40.37
CA PHE A 227 8.68 -32.13 40.80
C PHE A 227 10.08 -31.71 41.27
N LYS A 228 10.69 -30.67 40.68
CA LYS A 228 11.96 -30.11 41.18
C LYS A 228 11.83 -29.53 42.59
N ARG A 229 10.74 -28.81 42.87
CA ARG A 229 10.43 -28.30 44.23
C ARG A 229 10.16 -29.44 45.20
N LYS A 230 9.38 -30.45 44.79
CA LYS A 230 9.11 -31.64 45.60
C LYS A 230 10.41 -32.38 45.95
N LEU A 231 11.30 -32.57 44.98
CA LEU A 231 12.60 -33.20 45.17
C LEU A 231 13.47 -32.40 46.17
N ALA A 232 13.49 -31.07 46.05
CA ALA A 232 14.23 -30.22 46.97
C ALA A 232 13.71 -30.35 48.42
N ASN A 233 12.39 -30.41 48.60
CA ASN A 233 11.78 -30.62 49.91
C ASN A 233 12.09 -32.01 50.49
N ILE A 234 11.97 -33.07 49.67
CA ILE A 234 12.32 -34.45 50.09
C ILE A 234 13.78 -34.51 50.53
N ARG A 235 14.71 -33.92 49.76
CA ARG A 235 16.13 -33.88 50.12
C ARG A 235 16.39 -33.11 51.41
N LYS A 236 15.65 -32.02 51.64
CA LYS A 236 15.71 -31.27 52.90
C LYS A 236 15.22 -32.13 54.08
N LEU A 237 14.10 -32.84 53.93
CA LEU A 237 13.58 -33.76 54.96
C LEU A 237 14.52 -34.94 55.24
N ILE A 238 15.13 -35.51 54.18
CA ILE A 238 16.14 -36.57 54.32
C ILE A 238 17.33 -36.04 55.13
N THR A 239 17.87 -34.87 54.76
CA THR A 239 19.01 -34.28 55.50
C THR A 239 18.66 -33.92 56.95
N GLU A 240 17.45 -33.43 57.21
CA GLU A 240 16.95 -33.18 58.57
C GLU A 240 16.85 -34.47 59.39
N LEU A 241 16.24 -35.53 58.84
CA LEU A 241 16.09 -36.82 59.52
C LEU A 241 17.42 -37.56 59.67
N GLU A 242 18.34 -37.47 58.70
CA GLU A 242 19.70 -37.99 58.81
C GLU A 242 20.46 -37.26 59.93
N SER A 243 20.28 -35.94 60.06
CA SER A 243 20.84 -35.17 61.16
C SER A 243 20.26 -35.55 62.52
N GLU A 244 18.97 -35.85 62.59
CA GLU A 244 18.27 -36.23 63.82
C GLU A 244 18.59 -37.67 64.23
N LEU A 245 18.70 -38.59 63.26
CA LEU A 245 19.21 -39.94 63.46
C LEU A 245 20.64 -39.89 64.00
N LEU A 246 21.49 -39.02 63.44
CA LEU A 246 22.85 -38.79 63.93
C LEU A 246 22.84 -38.24 65.37
N LYS A 247 21.90 -37.37 65.76
CA LYS A 247 21.76 -36.88 67.15
C LYS A 247 21.31 -37.97 68.12
N GLN A 248 20.38 -38.83 67.73
CA GLN A 248 19.90 -39.94 68.58
C GLN A 248 20.95 -41.06 68.69
N GLN A 249 21.68 -41.33 67.60
CA GLN A 249 22.89 -42.16 67.63
C GLN A 249 23.96 -41.54 68.51
N LYS A 250 24.15 -40.21 68.45
CA LYS A 250 25.03 -39.49 69.38
C LYS A 250 24.57 -39.58 70.83
N LEU A 251 23.29 -39.48 71.16
CA LEU A 251 22.78 -39.66 72.54
C LEU A 251 22.99 -41.09 73.07
N LYS A 252 22.79 -42.09 72.21
CA LYS A 252 23.14 -43.49 72.51
C LYS A 252 24.65 -43.64 72.73
N GLU A 253 25.44 -43.09 71.82
CA GLU A 253 26.89 -43.01 71.95
C GLU A 253 27.34 -42.15 73.12
N GLU A 254 26.58 -41.17 73.59
CA GLU A 254 26.93 -40.22 74.68
C GLU A 254 26.60 -40.84 76.04
N TYR A 255 25.56 -41.66 76.12
CA TYR A 255 25.31 -42.57 77.24
C TYR A 255 26.39 -43.66 77.35
N GLU A 256 26.78 -44.27 76.22
CA GLU A 256 27.88 -45.23 76.15
C GLU A 256 29.25 -44.54 76.34
N LYS A 257 29.42 -43.30 75.84
CA LYS A 257 30.63 -42.47 75.96
C LYS A 257 30.79 -41.92 77.35
N LEU A 258 29.78 -41.48 78.08
CA LEU A 258 30.00 -41.00 79.47
C LEU A 258 30.42 -42.14 80.41
N LEU A 259 29.95 -43.36 80.14
CA LEU A 259 30.45 -44.58 80.78
C LEU A 259 31.91 -44.87 80.35
N GLN A 260 32.20 -44.72 79.05
CA GLN A 260 33.54 -44.88 78.51
C GLN A 260 34.50 -43.75 78.89
N GLU A 261 34.05 -42.51 79.10
CA GLU A 261 34.80 -41.27 79.33
C GLU A 261 35.19 -41.17 80.81
N LYS A 262 34.40 -41.76 81.71
CA LYS A 262 34.84 -42.10 83.07
C LYS A 262 36.02 -43.08 83.02
N THR A 263 35.94 -44.14 82.23
CA THR A 263 37.07 -45.07 82.05
C THR A 263 38.22 -44.48 81.23
N LEU A 264 37.94 -43.56 80.29
CA LEU A 264 38.90 -42.96 79.37
C LEU A 264 39.66 -41.80 80.01
N LEU A 265 39.04 -40.96 80.85
CA LEU A 265 39.76 -39.92 81.60
C LEU A 265 40.71 -40.53 82.63
N THR A 266 40.32 -41.68 83.20
CA THR A 266 41.18 -42.51 84.06
C THR A 266 42.36 -43.09 83.25
N SER A 267 42.11 -43.57 82.02
CA SER A 267 43.18 -44.04 81.13
C SER A 267 43.98 -42.94 80.42
N MET A 268 43.43 -41.73 80.24
CA MET A 268 44.07 -40.57 79.62
C MET A 268 45.10 -39.95 80.55
N TYR A 269 44.85 -39.96 81.87
CA TYR A 269 45.85 -39.60 82.87
C TYR A 269 47.08 -40.54 82.82
N GLU A 270 46.84 -41.85 82.66
CA GLU A 270 47.90 -42.86 82.50
C GLU A 270 48.53 -42.88 81.09
N GLY A 271 47.78 -42.49 80.06
CA GLY A 271 48.19 -42.42 78.65
C GLY A 271 49.02 -41.19 78.31
N LEU A 272 48.66 -40.01 78.84
CA LEU A 272 49.45 -38.77 78.71
C LEU A 272 50.88 -38.93 79.27
N ARG A 273 51.03 -39.79 80.29
CA ARG A 273 52.32 -40.19 80.85
C ARG A 273 53.15 -41.06 79.90
N LYS A 274 52.51 -41.90 79.06
CA LYS A 274 53.16 -42.75 78.04
C LYS A 274 53.41 -42.03 76.72
N ASP A 275 52.54 -41.10 76.32
CA ASP A 275 52.64 -40.36 75.04
C ASP A 275 53.85 -39.39 75.01
N LEU A 276 54.32 -38.92 76.17
CA LEU A 276 55.56 -38.15 76.29
C LEU A 276 56.82 -38.98 75.98
N GLU A 277 56.77 -40.32 76.09
CA GLU A 277 57.90 -41.23 75.87
C GLU A 277 58.03 -41.72 74.41
N GLY A 278 56.98 -41.60 73.57
CA GLY A 278 56.90 -42.32 72.28
C GLY A 278 57.06 -41.54 70.96
N VAL A 279 57.02 -40.21 70.95
CA VAL A 279 57.03 -39.41 69.69
C VAL A 279 58.32 -38.61 69.58
N ALA A 280 59.29 -39.00 68.74
CA ALA A 280 60.48 -38.18 68.49
C ALA A 280 60.11 -36.92 67.68
N PRO A 281 60.63 -35.71 68.01
CA PRO A 281 60.35 -34.52 67.23
C PRO A 281 61.04 -34.63 65.86
N LEU A 282 60.32 -34.38 64.77
CA LEU A 282 60.85 -34.38 63.41
C LEU A 282 61.71 -33.14 63.09
N VAL A 283 61.47 -32.05 63.82
CA VAL A 283 62.20 -30.76 63.77
C VAL A 283 62.22 -30.14 65.16
N SER A 284 63.23 -29.31 65.45
CA SER A 284 63.37 -28.67 66.76
C SER A 284 62.32 -27.57 67.00
N VAL A 285 62.07 -27.20 68.27
CA VAL A 285 61.13 -26.10 68.62
C VAL A 285 61.57 -24.77 67.98
N LEU A 286 62.87 -24.51 67.90
CA LEU A 286 63.44 -23.32 67.26
C LEU A 286 63.21 -23.32 65.73
N GLU A 287 63.27 -24.49 65.11
CA GLU A 287 63.04 -24.70 63.67
C GLU A 287 61.55 -24.60 63.31
N ALA A 288 60.67 -25.09 64.19
CA ALA A 288 59.22 -24.88 64.10
C ALA A 288 58.83 -23.39 64.23
N GLU A 289 59.44 -22.66 65.17
CA GLU A 289 59.24 -21.21 65.32
C GLU A 289 59.66 -20.42 64.07
N TYR A 290 60.80 -20.79 63.47
CA TYR A 290 61.29 -20.14 62.25
C TYR A 290 60.35 -20.36 61.05
N GLU A 291 59.95 -21.61 60.79
CA GLU A 291 59.08 -21.95 59.66
C GLU A 291 57.67 -21.36 59.82
N LEU A 292 57.10 -21.35 61.03
CA LEU A 292 55.79 -20.71 61.27
C LEU A 292 55.85 -19.21 61.05
N ASN A 293 56.91 -18.53 61.49
CA ASN A 293 57.06 -17.09 61.24
C ASN A 293 57.37 -16.75 59.77
N ARG A 294 58.03 -17.65 59.03
CA ARG A 294 58.18 -17.52 57.58
C ARG A 294 56.82 -17.64 56.87
N LEU A 295 56.04 -18.68 57.16
CA LEU A 295 54.71 -18.88 56.59
C LEU A 295 53.75 -17.72 56.92
N ARG A 296 53.87 -17.14 58.13
CA ARG A 296 53.12 -15.94 58.54
C ARG A 296 53.38 -14.75 57.61
N LYS A 297 54.64 -14.48 57.27
CA LYS A 297 54.99 -13.36 56.37
C LYS A 297 54.41 -13.58 54.98
N GLU A 298 54.56 -14.78 54.43
CA GLU A 298 53.99 -15.16 53.12
C GLU A 298 52.45 -15.09 53.12
N ALA A 299 51.78 -15.55 54.19
CA ALA A 299 50.33 -15.46 54.35
C ALA A 299 49.82 -14.02 54.38
N ILE A 300 50.51 -13.13 55.12
CA ILE A 300 50.16 -11.71 55.23
C ILE A 300 50.20 -11.02 53.86
N GLU A 301 51.19 -11.31 53.02
CA GLU A 301 51.27 -10.75 51.67
C GLU A 301 50.08 -11.18 50.78
N ILE A 302 49.70 -12.46 50.86
CA ILE A 302 48.55 -12.99 50.10
C ILE A 302 47.23 -12.39 50.60
N LEU A 303 47.05 -12.27 51.92
CA LEU A 303 45.84 -11.68 52.51
C LEU A 303 45.69 -10.19 52.17
N LYS A 304 46.80 -9.45 52.02
CA LYS A 304 46.80 -8.06 51.52
C LYS A 304 46.31 -7.97 50.07
N ILE A 305 46.76 -8.87 49.20
CA ILE A 305 46.29 -8.96 47.80
C ILE A 305 44.79 -9.27 47.73
N LEU A 306 44.29 -10.07 48.66
CA LEU A 306 42.87 -10.47 48.73
C LEU A 306 41.99 -9.52 49.57
N LEU A 307 42.57 -8.46 50.15
CA LEU A 307 41.88 -7.49 51.02
C LEU A 307 41.14 -8.11 52.22
N VAL A 308 41.64 -9.23 52.76
CA VAL A 308 41.05 -9.93 53.91
C VAL A 308 41.58 -9.32 55.21
N ARG A 309 40.78 -8.47 55.86
CA ARG A 309 41.24 -7.67 57.02
C ARG A 309 41.33 -8.45 58.34
N ARG A 310 40.38 -9.34 58.61
CA ARG A 310 40.25 -9.98 59.94
C ARG A 310 41.43 -10.90 60.24
N GLU A 311 41.73 -11.83 59.35
CA GLU A 311 42.82 -12.80 59.51
C GLU A 311 44.20 -12.13 59.40
N LEU A 312 44.30 -11.07 58.60
CA LEU A 312 45.49 -10.21 58.53
C LEU A 312 45.82 -9.60 59.89
N GLU A 313 44.83 -8.97 60.54
CA GLU A 313 45.02 -8.38 61.88
C GLU A 313 45.37 -9.43 62.93
N LEU A 314 44.76 -10.62 62.86
CA LEU A 314 45.03 -11.71 63.80
C LEU A 314 46.46 -12.24 63.65
N LEU A 315 46.93 -12.44 62.42
CA LEU A 315 48.31 -12.84 62.15
C LEU A 315 49.30 -11.72 62.49
N GLU A 316 48.95 -10.44 62.36
CA GLU A 316 49.84 -9.33 62.76
C GLU A 316 49.96 -9.19 64.28
N LYS A 317 48.89 -9.47 65.05
CA LYS A 317 48.85 -9.29 66.51
C LYS A 317 49.37 -10.47 67.32
N VAL A 318 49.43 -11.68 66.77
CA VAL A 318 49.89 -12.86 67.52
C VAL A 318 51.38 -12.74 67.86
N SER A 319 51.74 -13.12 69.09
CA SER A 319 53.14 -13.08 69.56
C SER A 319 53.96 -14.19 68.90
N ASP A 320 55.19 -13.89 68.51
CA ASP A 320 56.14 -14.84 67.91
C ASP A 320 56.40 -16.07 68.81
N LYS A 321 56.19 -15.93 70.13
CA LYS A 321 56.40 -16.98 71.14
C LYS A 321 55.17 -17.87 71.38
N ASP A 322 54.00 -17.52 70.85
CA ASP A 322 52.78 -18.33 70.99
C ASP A 322 52.61 -19.28 69.79
N LEU A 323 53.44 -20.32 69.77
CA LEU A 323 53.55 -21.28 68.67
C LEU A 323 52.23 -22.00 68.39
N ARG A 324 51.42 -22.27 69.42
CA ARG A 324 50.11 -22.92 69.30
C ARG A 324 49.12 -22.02 68.56
N THR A 325 48.96 -20.79 69.05
CA THR A 325 47.99 -19.86 68.46
C THR A 325 48.42 -19.48 67.05
N LEU A 326 49.73 -19.31 66.80
CA LEU A 326 50.25 -19.06 65.45
C LEU A 326 50.03 -20.25 64.50
N PHE A 327 50.24 -21.49 64.95
CA PHE A 327 49.99 -22.70 64.17
C PHE A 327 48.50 -22.84 63.79
N GLU A 328 47.59 -22.66 64.75
CA GLU A 328 46.14 -22.72 64.50
C GLU A 328 45.63 -21.56 63.63
N LEU A 329 46.18 -20.36 63.80
CA LEU A 329 45.89 -19.23 62.92
C LEU A 329 46.38 -19.48 61.49
N LEU A 330 47.56 -20.06 61.29
CA LEU A 330 48.04 -20.43 59.96
C LEU A 330 47.22 -21.58 59.35
N LYS A 331 46.84 -22.59 60.13
CA LYS A 331 45.99 -23.71 59.70
C LYS A 331 44.60 -23.22 59.27
N SER A 332 44.00 -22.31 60.03
CA SER A 332 42.72 -21.68 59.67
C SER A 332 42.86 -20.70 58.50
N THR A 333 43.98 -19.97 58.39
CA THR A 333 44.27 -19.12 57.23
C THR A 333 44.43 -19.94 55.96
N VAL A 334 45.13 -21.08 56.01
CA VAL A 334 45.22 -22.00 54.87
C VAL A 334 43.83 -22.50 54.47
N ARG A 335 42.97 -22.89 55.42
CA ARG A 335 41.57 -23.29 55.12
C ARG A 335 40.76 -22.15 54.50
N LEU A 336 40.92 -20.93 54.98
CA LEU A 336 40.27 -19.76 54.38
C LEU A 336 40.76 -19.52 52.94
N LEU A 337 42.07 -19.61 52.72
CA LEU A 337 42.66 -19.48 51.39
C LEU A 337 42.23 -20.60 50.45
N GLU A 338 41.95 -21.82 50.94
CA GLU A 338 41.34 -22.90 50.15
C GLU A 338 39.92 -22.53 49.68
N VAL A 339 39.08 -22.00 50.57
CA VAL A 339 37.74 -21.52 50.20
C VAL A 339 37.83 -20.38 49.18
N ARG A 340 38.77 -19.43 49.39
CA ARG A 340 39.00 -18.34 48.42
C ARG A 340 39.55 -18.85 47.09
N LEU A 341 40.38 -19.89 47.10
CA LEU A 341 40.87 -20.52 45.87
C LEU A 341 39.72 -21.17 45.10
N GLU A 342 38.79 -21.85 45.78
CA GLU A 342 37.57 -22.40 45.15
C GLU A 342 36.65 -21.31 44.59
N GLU A 343 36.53 -20.16 45.24
CA GLU A 343 35.81 -19.00 44.72
C GLU A 343 36.46 -18.45 43.44
N ILE A 344 37.78 -18.30 43.46
CA ILE A 344 38.56 -17.88 42.28
C ILE A 344 38.44 -18.92 41.15
N ASP A 345 38.42 -20.22 41.45
CA ASP A 345 38.20 -21.28 40.45
C ASP A 345 36.80 -21.19 39.80
N LYS A 346 35.77 -20.88 40.59
CA LYS A 346 34.42 -20.61 40.07
C LYS A 346 34.39 -19.37 39.20
N GLU A 347 35.09 -18.29 39.60
CA GLU A 347 35.19 -17.07 38.79
C GLU A 347 35.97 -17.30 37.49
N ILE A 348 37.12 -17.98 37.54
CA ILE A 348 37.89 -18.40 36.36
C ILE A 348 37.01 -19.21 35.42
N SER A 349 36.25 -20.17 35.95
CA SER A 349 35.34 -21.01 35.15
C SER A 349 34.22 -20.19 34.51
N ARG A 350 33.66 -19.21 35.24
CA ARG A 350 32.63 -18.30 34.73
C ARG A 350 33.17 -17.40 33.62
N VAL A 351 34.27 -16.69 33.89
CA VAL A 351 34.91 -15.78 32.94
C VAL A 351 35.41 -16.53 31.69
N SER A 352 35.95 -17.74 31.85
CA SER A 352 36.35 -18.58 30.70
C SER A 352 35.17 -18.96 29.81
N LYS A 353 34.00 -19.26 30.39
CA LYS A 353 32.77 -19.50 29.61
C LYS A 353 32.30 -18.25 28.89
N GLU A 354 32.31 -17.09 29.56
CA GLU A 354 31.95 -15.80 28.97
C GLU A 354 32.88 -15.46 27.78
N ILE A 355 34.19 -15.60 27.94
CA ILE A 355 35.18 -15.43 26.86
C ILE A 355 34.89 -16.37 25.69
N LEU A 356 34.64 -17.66 25.95
CA LEU A 356 34.33 -18.62 24.90
C LEU A 356 33.05 -18.25 24.16
N THR A 357 32.02 -17.76 24.85
CA THR A 357 30.78 -17.29 24.21
C THR A 357 31.03 -16.06 23.34
N TYR A 358 31.76 -15.06 23.82
CA TYR A 358 32.11 -13.88 23.01
C TYR A 358 32.96 -14.25 21.81
N HIS A 359 33.94 -15.15 21.98
CA HIS A 359 34.77 -15.64 20.89
C HIS A 359 33.95 -16.35 19.80
N ASN A 360 33.03 -17.24 20.19
CA ASN A 360 32.18 -17.96 19.23
C ASN A 360 31.19 -17.04 18.50
N LEU A 361 30.66 -16.02 19.19
CA LEU A 361 29.82 -15.01 18.55
C LEU A 361 30.63 -14.14 17.58
N LEU A 362 31.83 -13.73 17.99
CA LEU A 362 32.75 -12.95 17.17
C LEU A 362 33.17 -13.71 15.90
N THR A 363 33.48 -15.01 15.99
CA THR A 363 33.83 -15.81 14.82
C THR A 363 32.68 -15.96 13.85
N LYS A 364 31.46 -16.15 14.36
CA LYS A 364 30.25 -16.17 13.53
C LYS A 364 30.03 -14.84 12.81
N ILE A 365 30.05 -13.72 13.55
CA ILE A 365 29.86 -12.38 12.98
C ILE A 365 30.98 -12.06 11.97
N LYS A 366 32.23 -12.44 12.23
CA LYS A 366 33.34 -12.27 11.27
C LYS A 366 33.11 -13.08 9.99
N SER A 367 32.50 -14.26 10.07
CA SER A 367 32.08 -15.04 8.89
C SER A 367 30.97 -14.33 8.13
N ASP A 368 29.92 -13.89 8.82
CA ASP A 368 28.77 -13.20 8.22
C ASP A 368 29.23 -11.89 7.52
N ILE A 369 30.16 -11.15 8.13
CA ILE A 369 30.83 -9.99 7.52
C ILE A 369 31.58 -10.38 6.24
N GLY A 370 32.26 -11.52 6.23
CA GLY A 370 32.95 -12.06 5.05
C GLY A 370 31.98 -12.30 3.90
N ASP A 371 30.90 -13.03 4.16
CA ASP A 371 29.86 -13.35 3.17
C ASP A 371 29.19 -12.08 2.62
N LEU A 372 28.90 -11.10 3.49
CA LEU A 372 28.34 -9.81 3.07
C LEU A 372 29.31 -9.00 2.21
N ASN A 373 30.59 -8.94 2.56
CA ASN A 373 31.59 -8.24 1.74
C ASN A 373 31.71 -8.89 0.35
N GLU A 374 31.64 -10.23 0.24
CA GLU A 374 31.65 -10.91 -1.06
C GLU A 374 30.43 -10.54 -1.91
N ARG A 375 29.24 -10.51 -1.31
CA ARG A 375 28.00 -10.09 -1.99
C ARG A 375 28.05 -8.62 -2.42
N ILE A 376 28.54 -7.73 -1.57
CA ILE A 376 28.75 -6.31 -1.87
C ILE A 376 29.75 -6.14 -3.02
N GLY A 377 30.88 -6.86 -2.98
CA GLY A 377 31.86 -6.85 -4.07
C GLY A 377 31.30 -7.35 -5.40
N GLY A 378 30.35 -8.29 -5.37
CA GLY A 378 29.60 -8.71 -6.55
C GLY A 378 28.65 -7.64 -7.11
N LEU A 379 28.24 -6.66 -6.30
CA LEU A 379 27.33 -5.58 -6.67
C LEU A 379 28.04 -4.26 -7.04
N GLU A 380 29.28 -4.05 -6.60
CA GLU A 380 30.10 -2.87 -6.93
C GLU A 380 30.22 -2.57 -8.44
N PRO A 381 30.38 -3.56 -9.35
CA PRO A 381 30.42 -3.30 -10.79
C PRO A 381 29.15 -2.63 -11.33
N TYR A 382 27.98 -2.93 -10.76
CA TYR A 382 26.71 -2.32 -11.17
C TYR A 382 26.61 -0.86 -10.74
N ARG A 383 27.22 -0.51 -9.59
CA ARG A 383 27.34 0.89 -9.15
C ARG A 383 28.24 1.70 -10.09
N ALA A 384 29.40 1.16 -10.44
CA ALA A 384 30.29 1.77 -11.41
C ALA A 384 29.61 1.95 -12.78
N GLU A 385 28.89 0.93 -13.25
CA GLU A 385 28.12 0.99 -14.50
C GLU A 385 27.02 2.06 -14.43
N TYR A 386 26.30 2.18 -13.31
CA TYR A 386 25.28 3.21 -13.13
C TYR A 386 25.86 4.63 -13.13
N GLU A 387 26.95 4.86 -12.39
CA GLU A 387 27.65 6.15 -12.35
C GLU A 387 28.18 6.53 -13.74
N GLU A 388 28.68 5.56 -14.51
CA GLU A 388 29.10 5.76 -15.89
C GLU A 388 27.93 6.17 -16.80
N LEU A 389 26.78 5.49 -16.71
CA LEU A 389 25.58 5.83 -17.49
C LEU A 389 25.01 7.20 -17.11
N VAL A 390 24.97 7.54 -15.82
CA VAL A 390 24.56 8.87 -15.34
C VAL A 390 25.50 9.95 -15.89
N SER A 391 26.81 9.70 -15.93
CA SER A 391 27.79 10.64 -16.50
C SER A 391 27.60 10.84 -18.00
N ARG A 392 27.32 9.76 -18.75
CA ARG A 392 27.15 9.81 -20.22
C ARG A 392 25.80 10.35 -20.69
N TYR A 393 24.70 9.98 -20.02
CA TYR A 393 23.34 10.23 -20.49
C TYR A 393 22.52 11.16 -19.57
N GLY A 394 23.02 11.47 -18.38
CA GLY A 394 22.32 12.21 -17.34
C GLY A 394 21.50 11.31 -16.41
N ALA A 395 20.86 11.91 -15.41
CA ALA A 395 20.00 11.19 -14.47
C ALA A 395 18.79 10.55 -15.17
N LEU A 396 18.22 9.49 -14.61
CA LEU A 396 17.09 8.73 -15.18
C LEU A 396 15.90 9.64 -15.58
N GLU A 397 15.60 10.65 -14.76
CA GLU A 397 14.54 11.63 -15.04
C GLU A 397 14.82 12.47 -16.30
N SER A 398 16.09 12.81 -16.53
CA SER A 398 16.50 13.54 -17.72
C SER A 398 16.43 12.68 -18.98
N ILE A 399 16.74 11.38 -18.86
CA ILE A 399 16.61 10.40 -19.95
C ILE A 399 15.13 10.20 -20.32
N ARG A 400 14.24 10.03 -19.34
CA ARG A 400 12.78 9.93 -19.56
C ARG A 400 12.21 11.15 -20.27
N LYS A 401 12.69 12.34 -19.90
CA LYS A 401 12.32 13.59 -20.56
C LYS A 401 12.81 13.60 -22.02
N ASN A 402 14.05 13.21 -22.27
CA ASN A 402 14.62 13.15 -23.62
C ASN A 402 13.91 12.12 -24.52
N ILE A 403 13.52 10.96 -23.97
CA ILE A 403 12.70 9.96 -24.66
C ILE A 403 11.37 10.57 -25.09
N SER A 404 10.67 11.24 -24.17
CA SER A 404 9.38 11.89 -24.46
C SER A 404 9.51 12.96 -25.56
N GLU A 405 10.57 13.77 -25.51
CA GLU A 405 10.85 14.78 -26.54
C GLU A 405 11.19 14.16 -27.91
N MET A 406 11.92 13.04 -27.94
CA MET A 406 12.23 12.32 -29.18
C MET A 406 11.02 11.61 -29.78
N GLU A 407 10.15 11.00 -28.97
CA GLU A 407 8.90 10.39 -29.44
C GLU A 407 7.98 11.40 -30.11
N LEU A 408 7.89 12.61 -29.54
CA LEU A 408 7.15 13.73 -30.15
C LEU A 408 7.74 14.12 -31.52
N LYS A 409 9.07 14.28 -31.61
CA LYS A 409 9.74 14.61 -32.88
C LYS A 409 9.58 13.51 -33.93
N LEU A 410 9.64 12.24 -33.53
CA LEU A 410 9.41 11.11 -34.44
C LEU A 410 7.98 11.09 -34.97
N ALA A 411 6.98 11.33 -34.13
CA ALA A 411 5.60 11.44 -34.56
C ALA A 411 5.40 12.59 -35.57
N GLU A 412 6.06 13.73 -35.36
CA GLU A 412 6.08 14.85 -36.30
C GLU A 412 6.71 14.45 -37.65
N LEU A 413 7.91 13.86 -37.65
CA LEU A 413 8.59 13.44 -38.88
C LEU A 413 7.85 12.33 -39.63
N GLN A 414 7.22 11.38 -38.92
CA GLN A 414 6.40 10.31 -39.52
C GLN A 414 5.17 10.87 -40.21
N ASN A 415 4.51 11.89 -39.63
CA ASN A 415 3.40 12.59 -40.27
C ASN A 415 3.88 13.29 -41.56
N ILE A 416 5.00 14.01 -41.52
CA ILE A 416 5.56 14.67 -42.72
C ILE A 416 5.88 13.64 -43.82
N ARG A 417 6.45 12.48 -43.46
CA ARG A 417 6.73 11.38 -44.42
C ARG A 417 5.45 10.81 -45.02
N ARG A 418 4.39 10.64 -44.22
CA ARG A 418 3.09 10.15 -44.67
C ARG A 418 2.45 11.12 -45.67
N GLU A 419 2.39 12.40 -45.34
CA GLU A 419 1.86 13.46 -46.21
C GLU A 419 2.60 13.49 -47.56
N ARG A 420 3.94 13.40 -47.54
CA ARG A 420 4.74 13.34 -48.78
C ARG A 420 4.47 12.09 -49.62
N ARG A 421 4.26 10.92 -49.00
CA ARG A 421 3.94 9.67 -49.71
C ARG A 421 2.59 9.77 -50.40
N GLU A 422 1.57 10.23 -49.69
CA GLU A 422 0.22 10.43 -50.22
C GLU A 422 0.23 11.42 -51.39
N ALA A 423 1.00 12.51 -51.29
CA ALA A 423 1.21 13.46 -52.38
C ALA A 423 1.90 12.84 -53.62
N LEU A 424 2.90 11.98 -53.42
CA LEU A 424 3.58 11.27 -54.52
C LEU A 424 2.67 10.26 -55.23
N ASP A 425 1.87 9.51 -54.50
CA ASP A 425 0.96 8.52 -55.07
C ASP A 425 -0.15 9.20 -55.89
N LEU A 426 -0.64 10.36 -55.41
CA LEU A 426 -1.54 11.22 -56.16
C LEU A 426 -0.91 11.72 -57.46
N LEU A 427 0.33 12.23 -57.40
CA LEU A 427 1.07 12.71 -58.57
C LEU A 427 1.32 11.60 -59.60
N LYS A 428 1.69 10.38 -59.16
CA LYS A 428 1.88 9.22 -60.04
C LYS A 428 0.58 8.81 -60.73
N ALA A 429 -0.52 8.76 -59.99
CA ALA A 429 -1.84 8.42 -60.53
C ALA A 429 -2.27 9.44 -61.59
N LEU A 430 -2.04 10.74 -61.34
CA LEU A 430 -2.34 11.82 -62.28
C LEU A 430 -1.48 11.77 -63.53
N ILE A 431 -0.16 11.64 -63.39
CA ILE A 431 0.76 11.52 -64.52
C ILE A 431 0.43 10.29 -65.36
N GLY A 432 0.13 9.16 -64.71
CA GLY A 432 -0.24 7.91 -65.37
C GLY A 432 -1.58 7.96 -66.14
N ARG A 433 -2.58 8.73 -65.65
CA ARG A 433 -3.82 9.00 -66.40
C ARG A 433 -3.58 9.97 -67.55
N LEU A 434 -2.89 11.09 -67.30
CA LEU A 434 -2.56 12.08 -68.35
C LEU A 434 -1.81 11.44 -69.53
N SER A 435 -0.90 10.50 -69.24
CA SER A 435 -0.05 9.87 -70.24
C SER A 435 -0.80 8.86 -71.12
N ARG A 436 -1.86 8.23 -70.60
CA ARG A 436 -2.70 7.25 -71.31
C ARG A 436 -3.87 7.88 -72.06
N GLU A 437 -4.54 8.83 -71.43
CA GLU A 437 -5.81 9.40 -71.91
C GLU A 437 -5.64 10.80 -72.53
N GLY A 438 -4.47 11.43 -72.37
CA GLY A 438 -4.14 12.75 -72.94
C GLY A 438 -4.77 13.95 -72.21
N VAL A 439 -5.78 13.69 -71.37
CA VAL A 439 -6.45 14.66 -70.50
C VAL A 439 -6.69 13.98 -69.14
N ALA A 440 -6.48 14.67 -68.04
CA ALA A 440 -7.00 14.23 -66.75
C ALA A 440 -7.51 15.41 -65.93
N THR A 441 -8.25 15.13 -64.87
CA THR A 441 -8.77 16.17 -63.98
C THR A 441 -7.99 16.15 -62.67
N CYS A 442 -7.50 17.30 -62.22
CA CYS A 442 -6.80 17.42 -60.96
C CYS A 442 -7.76 17.07 -59.79
N PRO A 443 -7.46 16.07 -58.96
CA PRO A 443 -8.31 15.63 -57.85
C PRO A 443 -8.29 16.61 -56.67
N VAL A 444 -7.36 17.58 -56.65
CA VAL A 444 -7.27 18.58 -55.58
C VAL A 444 -8.09 19.83 -55.92
N CYS A 445 -8.03 20.32 -57.16
CA CYS A 445 -8.63 21.60 -57.56
C CYS A 445 -9.59 21.53 -58.75
N GLY A 446 -9.83 20.34 -59.32
CA GLY A 446 -10.79 20.14 -60.42
C GLY A 446 -10.35 20.67 -61.79
N ARG A 447 -9.17 21.29 -61.92
CA ARG A 447 -8.63 21.79 -63.19
C ARG A 447 -8.41 20.65 -64.19
N GLN A 448 -8.86 20.83 -65.43
CA GLN A 448 -8.50 19.93 -66.54
C GLN A 448 -7.03 20.14 -66.93
N LEU A 449 -6.29 19.04 -66.97
CA LEU A 449 -4.86 18.96 -67.24
C LEU A 449 -4.67 18.31 -68.61
N GLY A 450 -3.88 18.95 -69.46
CA GLY A 450 -3.56 18.47 -70.81
C GLY A 450 -2.10 18.04 -70.95
N LYS A 451 -1.71 17.55 -72.14
CA LYS A 451 -0.34 17.06 -72.40
C LYS A 451 0.77 18.09 -72.09
N GLY A 452 0.49 19.40 -72.15
CA GLY A 452 1.46 20.46 -71.81
C GLY A 452 1.78 20.57 -70.32
N ASP A 453 0.94 20.03 -69.42
CA ASP A 453 1.15 20.09 -67.97
C ASP A 453 2.05 18.94 -67.45
N LEU A 454 2.38 17.96 -68.30
CA LEU A 454 3.15 16.77 -67.95
C LEU A 454 4.56 17.11 -67.43
N GLU A 455 5.25 18.07 -68.05
CA GLU A 455 6.58 18.48 -67.59
C GLU A 455 6.53 19.17 -66.22
N GLY A 456 5.53 20.02 -65.99
CA GLY A 456 5.31 20.67 -64.68
C GLY A 456 4.99 19.65 -63.57
N LEU A 457 4.13 18.67 -63.86
CA LEU A 457 3.81 17.59 -62.92
C LEU A 457 4.99 16.65 -62.67
N LYS A 458 5.78 16.32 -63.71
CA LYS A 458 7.03 15.57 -63.56
C LYS A 458 8.06 16.34 -62.75
N GLY A 459 8.15 17.68 -62.91
CA GLY A 459 8.99 18.56 -62.11
C GLY A 459 8.58 18.61 -60.64
N LEU A 460 7.28 18.71 -60.35
CA LEU A 460 6.73 18.63 -59.00
C LEU A 460 6.96 17.25 -58.37
N MET A 461 6.73 16.18 -59.14
CA MET A 461 7.05 14.81 -58.70
C MET A 461 8.54 14.68 -58.37
N LYS A 462 9.44 15.29 -59.15
CA LYS A 462 10.87 15.29 -58.89
C LYS A 462 11.21 16.01 -57.57
N LYS A 463 10.64 17.20 -57.33
CA LYS A 463 10.80 17.96 -56.07
C LYS A 463 10.26 17.22 -54.84
N VAL A 464 9.08 16.59 -54.93
CA VAL A 464 8.51 15.82 -53.81
C VAL A 464 9.22 14.47 -53.63
N SER A 465 9.85 13.95 -54.69
CA SER A 465 10.63 12.71 -54.66
C SER A 465 12.03 12.84 -54.07
N GLU A 466 12.48 14.03 -53.69
CA GLU A 466 13.71 14.23 -52.90
C GLU A 466 13.56 13.48 -51.56
N ARG A 467 14.06 12.24 -51.59
CA ARG A 467 13.73 11.15 -50.67
C ARG A 467 14.68 11.06 -49.48
N SER A 468 15.80 11.77 -49.48
CA SER A 468 16.96 11.37 -48.68
C SER A 468 17.02 11.94 -47.27
N GLU A 469 16.56 13.18 -47.02
CA GLU A 469 16.84 13.85 -45.75
C GLU A 469 15.92 13.39 -44.62
N ILE A 470 14.59 13.39 -44.85
CA ILE A 470 13.62 12.97 -43.81
C ILE A 470 13.73 11.48 -43.47
N LEU A 471 14.06 10.64 -44.45
CA LEU A 471 14.27 9.21 -44.22
C LEU A 471 15.52 8.97 -43.36
N LYS A 472 16.59 9.73 -43.59
CA LYS A 472 17.79 9.70 -42.75
C LYS A 472 17.49 10.23 -41.34
N GLU A 473 16.82 11.36 -41.22
CA GLU A 473 16.45 11.92 -39.91
C GLU A 473 15.54 10.97 -39.12
N LEU A 474 14.54 10.35 -39.76
CA LEU A 474 13.71 9.33 -39.10
C LEU A 474 14.53 8.16 -38.60
N MET A 475 15.43 7.61 -39.43
CA MET A 475 16.30 6.51 -39.03
C MET A 475 17.24 6.93 -37.89
N ASP A 476 17.78 8.14 -37.91
CA ASP A 476 18.68 8.66 -36.87
C ASP A 476 17.94 8.90 -35.54
N TYR A 477 16.73 9.45 -35.58
CA TYR A 477 15.91 9.64 -34.38
C TYR A 477 15.35 8.32 -33.84
N GLU A 478 14.96 7.37 -34.70
CA GLU A 478 14.54 6.02 -34.29
C GLU A 478 15.69 5.28 -33.62
N ALA A 479 16.90 5.34 -34.19
CA ALA A 479 18.10 4.74 -33.61
C ALA A 479 18.45 5.35 -32.24
N LYS A 480 18.45 6.69 -32.12
CA LYS A 480 18.71 7.39 -30.85
C LYS A 480 17.65 7.11 -29.80
N LEU A 481 16.38 7.04 -30.18
CA LEU A 481 15.28 6.71 -29.26
C LEU A 481 15.43 5.27 -28.75
N GLN A 482 15.76 4.34 -29.63
CA GLN A 482 15.96 2.93 -29.25
C GLN A 482 17.15 2.78 -28.29
N ASP A 483 18.23 3.54 -28.52
CA ASP A 483 19.40 3.57 -27.63
C ASP A 483 19.03 4.14 -26.25
N LEU A 484 18.35 5.30 -26.18
CA LEU A 484 17.89 5.88 -24.91
C LEU A 484 16.94 4.97 -24.14
N LYS A 485 16.01 4.28 -24.82
CA LYS A 485 15.11 3.31 -24.17
C LYS A 485 15.86 2.12 -23.59
N ARG A 486 16.88 1.61 -24.31
CA ARG A 486 17.75 0.55 -23.80
C ARG A 486 18.52 1.00 -22.55
N VAL A 487 19.03 2.24 -22.57
CA VAL A 487 19.73 2.84 -21.42
C VAL A 487 18.77 3.04 -20.25
N GLU A 488 17.54 3.52 -20.47
CA GLU A 488 16.53 3.67 -19.41
C GLU A 488 16.21 2.34 -18.74
N GLU A 489 15.97 1.29 -19.52
CA GLU A 489 15.67 -0.05 -19.00
C GLU A 489 16.86 -0.61 -18.20
N ARG A 490 18.09 -0.42 -18.69
CA ARG A 490 19.31 -0.83 -17.98
C ARG A 490 19.49 -0.06 -16.68
N MET A 491 19.32 1.27 -16.70
CA MET A 491 19.44 2.09 -15.49
C MET A 491 18.36 1.75 -14.45
N GLY A 492 17.13 1.44 -14.87
CA GLY A 492 16.09 0.96 -13.96
C GLY A 492 16.44 -0.37 -13.30
N TYR A 493 17.07 -1.30 -14.03
CA TYR A 493 17.63 -2.53 -13.46
C TYR A 493 18.77 -2.26 -12.46
N LEU A 494 19.66 -1.31 -12.79
CA LEU A 494 20.77 -0.92 -11.93
C LEU A 494 20.32 -0.21 -10.64
N GLU A 495 19.27 0.62 -10.67
CA GLU A 495 18.68 1.23 -9.46
C GLU A 495 18.18 0.17 -8.46
N SER A 496 17.59 -0.92 -8.95
CA SER A 496 17.19 -2.06 -8.12
C SER A 496 18.40 -2.71 -7.43
N LYS A 497 19.49 -2.91 -8.18
CA LYS A 497 20.74 -3.47 -7.65
C LYS A 497 21.45 -2.53 -6.67
N LEU A 498 21.38 -1.22 -6.88
CA LEU A 498 21.90 -0.20 -5.97
C LEU A 498 21.11 -0.14 -4.65
N THR A 499 19.80 -0.37 -4.71
CA THR A 499 18.97 -0.47 -3.50
C THR A 499 19.38 -1.68 -2.67
N GLU A 500 19.57 -2.84 -3.31
CA GLU A 500 20.11 -4.05 -2.67
C GLU A 500 21.50 -3.79 -2.06
N LEU A 501 22.38 -3.07 -2.77
CA LEU A 501 23.70 -2.69 -2.27
C LEU A 501 23.64 -1.82 -1.01
N LEU A 502 22.79 -0.79 -0.98
CA LEU A 502 22.65 0.11 0.18
C LEU A 502 22.13 -0.62 1.42
N GLU A 503 21.20 -1.57 1.25
CA GLU A 503 20.69 -2.40 2.34
C GLU A 503 21.81 -3.28 2.93
N LEU A 504 22.62 -3.92 2.07
CA LEU A 504 23.75 -4.73 2.50
C LEU A 504 24.87 -3.90 3.15
N GLU A 505 25.17 -2.70 2.65
CA GLU A 505 26.14 -1.78 3.26
C GLU A 505 25.69 -1.34 4.66
N SER A 506 24.39 -1.09 4.86
CA SER A 506 23.83 -0.78 6.16
C SER A 506 23.94 -1.97 7.12
N GLU A 507 23.58 -3.18 6.68
CA GLU A 507 23.70 -4.40 7.48
C GLU A 507 25.16 -4.65 7.89
N LEU A 508 26.10 -4.52 6.95
CA LEU A 508 27.53 -4.64 7.19
C LEU A 508 28.04 -3.65 8.25
N SER A 509 27.56 -2.40 8.22
CA SER A 509 27.93 -1.39 9.21
C SER A 509 27.52 -1.80 10.63
N THR A 510 26.28 -2.29 10.79
CA THR A 510 25.77 -2.74 12.10
C THR A 510 26.51 -3.95 12.64
N LEU A 511 26.85 -4.91 11.78
CA LEU A 511 27.63 -6.08 12.17
C LEU A 511 29.07 -5.73 12.55
N ARG A 512 29.68 -4.74 11.90
CA ARG A 512 31.02 -4.24 12.27
C ARG A 512 31.03 -3.59 13.65
N GLU A 513 30.03 -2.77 13.97
CA GLU A 513 29.89 -2.16 15.30
C GLU A 513 29.71 -3.23 16.40
N GLU A 514 28.89 -4.25 16.14
CA GLU A 514 28.70 -5.35 17.08
C GLU A 514 29.97 -6.21 17.23
N ALA A 515 30.72 -6.43 16.14
CA ALA A 515 32.00 -7.12 16.18
C ALA A 515 33.02 -6.37 17.05
N GLU A 516 33.17 -5.05 16.88
CA GLU A 516 34.06 -4.22 17.70
C GLU A 516 33.67 -4.25 19.18
N ARG A 517 32.36 -4.18 19.47
CA ARG A 517 31.84 -4.29 20.83
C ARG A 517 32.20 -5.63 21.48
N LEU A 518 31.97 -6.73 20.77
CA LEU A 518 32.27 -8.08 21.26
C LEU A 518 33.78 -8.31 21.41
N GLU A 519 34.60 -7.78 20.51
CA GLU A 519 36.06 -7.86 20.60
C GLU A 519 36.59 -7.12 21.84
N SER A 520 36.00 -5.96 22.17
CA SER A 520 36.31 -5.23 23.40
C SER A 520 35.95 -6.03 24.66
N LEU A 521 34.78 -6.68 24.68
CA LEU A 521 34.34 -7.52 25.80
C LEU A 521 35.21 -8.77 25.95
N TRP A 522 35.56 -9.41 24.83
CA TRP A 522 36.44 -10.57 24.80
C TRP A 522 37.83 -10.23 25.36
N ARG A 523 38.43 -9.12 24.91
CA ARG A 523 39.75 -8.66 25.39
C ARG A 523 39.76 -8.34 26.88
N ARG A 524 38.75 -7.62 27.39
CA ARG A 524 38.61 -7.35 28.83
C ARG A 524 38.44 -8.65 29.64
N GLY A 525 37.70 -9.61 29.08
CA GLY A 525 37.56 -10.94 29.66
C GLY A 525 38.90 -11.65 29.79
N GLU A 526 39.70 -11.67 28.72
CA GLU A 526 41.03 -12.31 28.73
C GLU A 526 41.99 -11.67 29.74
N GLU A 527 42.00 -10.34 29.83
CA GLU A 527 42.80 -9.60 30.82
C GLU A 527 42.41 -10.01 32.25
N LEU A 528 41.11 -10.03 32.56
CA LEU A 528 40.60 -10.48 33.86
C LEU A 528 40.93 -11.96 34.14
N LEU A 529 40.82 -12.83 33.13
CA LEU A 529 41.15 -14.25 33.27
C LEU A 529 42.63 -14.45 33.61
N ASN A 530 43.53 -13.68 32.98
CA ASN A 530 44.96 -13.73 33.26
C ASN A 530 45.28 -13.25 34.68
N GLU A 531 44.65 -12.17 35.14
CA GLU A 531 44.78 -11.71 36.52
C GLU A 531 44.33 -12.76 37.54
N LEU A 532 43.17 -13.39 37.29
CA LEU A 532 42.62 -14.43 38.15
C LEU A 532 43.53 -15.68 38.18
N LYS A 533 44.06 -16.12 37.03
CA LYS A 533 45.01 -17.24 36.95
C LYS A 533 46.34 -16.95 37.69
N MET A 534 46.84 -15.72 37.60
CA MET A 534 48.03 -15.30 38.37
C MET A 534 47.77 -15.33 39.88
N LYS A 535 46.60 -14.83 40.33
CA LYS A 535 46.20 -14.92 41.75
C LYS A 535 46.04 -16.38 42.21
N HIS A 536 45.38 -17.20 41.39
CA HIS A 536 45.15 -18.63 41.66
C HIS A 536 46.46 -19.39 41.88
N SER A 537 47.42 -19.29 40.94
CA SER A 537 48.71 -19.97 41.04
C SER A 537 49.55 -19.55 42.26
N LYS A 538 49.51 -18.28 42.65
CA LYS A 538 50.17 -17.79 43.88
C LYS A 538 49.55 -18.38 45.14
N ILE A 539 48.22 -18.45 45.23
CA ILE A 539 47.51 -19.01 46.39
C ILE A 539 47.68 -20.53 46.44
N GLN A 540 47.56 -21.21 45.31
CA GLN A 540 47.69 -22.67 45.22
C GLN A 540 49.10 -23.15 45.61
N SER A 541 50.15 -22.45 45.16
CA SER A 541 51.53 -22.77 45.55
C SER A 541 51.78 -22.54 47.04
N PHE A 542 51.25 -21.45 47.60
CA PHE A 542 51.32 -21.19 49.03
C PHE A 542 50.59 -22.25 49.87
N ILE A 543 49.35 -22.62 49.51
CA ILE A 543 48.59 -23.67 50.23
C ILE A 543 49.34 -25.00 50.19
N LYS A 544 49.85 -25.41 49.03
CA LYS A 544 50.60 -26.67 48.86
C LYS A 544 51.86 -26.71 49.72
N ASN A 545 52.62 -25.61 49.76
CA ASN A 545 53.84 -25.52 50.56
C ASN A 545 53.54 -25.43 52.06
N SER A 546 52.53 -24.65 52.43
CA SER A 546 52.08 -24.47 53.81
C SER A 546 51.55 -25.77 54.41
N LYS A 547 50.75 -26.55 53.67
CA LYS A 547 50.27 -27.86 54.16
C LYS A 547 51.42 -28.81 54.50
N LYS A 548 52.40 -28.93 53.60
CA LYS A 548 53.58 -29.78 53.82
C LYS A 548 54.44 -29.31 55.00
N ALA A 549 54.57 -28.00 55.18
CA ALA A 549 55.32 -27.42 56.30
C ALA A 549 54.55 -27.61 57.63
N LEU A 550 53.24 -27.34 57.65
CA LEU A 550 52.39 -27.53 58.83
C LEU A 550 52.30 -29.01 59.23
N GLU A 551 52.18 -29.95 58.28
CA GLU A 551 52.22 -31.40 58.54
C GLU A 551 53.54 -31.85 59.19
N ARG A 552 54.67 -31.22 58.85
CA ARG A 552 55.98 -31.51 59.47
C ARG A 552 56.12 -30.92 60.87
N ILE A 553 55.46 -29.79 61.15
CA ILE A 553 55.55 -29.04 62.41
C ILE A 553 54.52 -29.55 63.45
N GLU A 554 53.39 -30.11 62.99
CA GLU A 554 52.28 -30.63 63.81
C GLU A 554 52.74 -31.58 64.94
N PRO A 555 53.68 -32.53 64.74
CA PRO A 555 54.19 -33.39 65.81
C PRO A 555 54.97 -32.64 66.90
N THR A 556 55.66 -31.55 66.56
CA THR A 556 56.44 -30.72 67.49
C THR A 556 55.53 -29.80 68.32
N ILE A 557 54.47 -29.25 67.72
CA ILE A 557 53.40 -28.50 68.43
C ILE A 557 52.64 -29.44 69.38
N PHE A 558 52.32 -30.65 68.92
CA PHE A 558 51.59 -31.67 69.70
C PHE A 558 52.32 -32.05 71.01
N ARG A 559 53.65 -32.25 71.00
CA ARG A 559 54.41 -32.51 72.25
C ARG A 559 54.42 -31.31 73.21
N TYR A 560 54.52 -30.10 72.67
CA TYR A 560 54.48 -28.86 73.47
C TYR A 560 53.11 -28.67 74.15
N GLU A 561 52.02 -29.09 73.51
CA GLU A 561 50.66 -29.06 74.06
C GLU A 561 50.37 -30.16 75.09
N LYS A 562 50.84 -31.39 74.86
CA LYS A 562 50.61 -32.54 75.76
C LYS A 562 51.17 -32.33 77.17
N ALA A 563 52.28 -31.59 77.29
CA ALA A 563 52.84 -31.16 78.57
C ALA A 563 51.93 -30.17 79.34
N LYS A 564 51.08 -29.41 78.63
CA LYS A 564 50.17 -28.39 79.19
C LYS A 564 48.76 -28.94 79.45
N GLU A 565 48.36 -30.00 78.73
CA GLU A 565 47.09 -30.72 78.93
C GLU A 565 47.09 -31.65 80.15
N MET A 566 48.26 -32.19 80.54
CA MET A 566 48.39 -33.05 81.73
C MET A 566 47.92 -32.35 83.02
N GLU A 567 48.07 -31.03 83.10
CA GLU A 567 47.66 -30.18 84.22
C GLU A 567 46.14 -29.89 84.25
N LYS A 568 45.44 -30.03 83.13
CA LYS A 568 43.99 -29.74 83.00
C LYS A 568 43.10 -30.96 83.22
N VAL A 569 43.55 -32.15 82.80
CA VAL A 569 42.80 -33.42 82.88
C VAL A 569 42.45 -33.80 84.33
N GLU A 570 43.27 -33.40 85.30
CA GLU A 570 43.05 -33.63 86.73
C GLU A 570 41.81 -32.87 87.28
N SER A 571 41.45 -31.74 86.68
CA SER A 571 40.28 -30.93 87.08
C SER A 571 38.95 -31.42 86.50
N GLN A 572 38.98 -32.09 85.35
CA GLN A 572 37.78 -32.52 84.61
C GLN A 572 37.17 -33.83 85.14
N LEU A 573 37.98 -34.66 85.82
CA LEU A 573 37.52 -35.90 86.47
C LEU A 573 36.50 -35.65 87.58
N LYS A 574 36.56 -34.49 88.27
CA LYS A 574 35.62 -34.12 89.36
C LYS A 574 34.26 -33.61 88.88
N GLU A 575 34.16 -33.13 87.65
CA GLU A 575 32.91 -32.53 87.11
C GLU A 575 32.07 -33.56 86.33
N LEU A 576 32.71 -34.59 85.76
CA LEU A 576 32.05 -35.67 85.03
C LEU A 576 31.13 -36.53 85.91
N GLU A 577 31.47 -36.69 87.19
CA GLU A 577 30.70 -37.50 88.14
C GLU A 577 29.28 -36.95 88.40
N LYS A 578 29.06 -35.64 88.23
CA LYS A 578 27.74 -34.99 88.38
C LYS A 578 26.85 -35.07 87.14
N ARG A 579 27.41 -35.29 85.94
CA ARG A 579 26.66 -35.23 84.67
C ARG A 579 25.95 -36.53 84.31
N ILE A 580 26.45 -37.66 84.82
CA ILE A 580 25.88 -38.99 84.53
C ILE A 580 24.49 -39.18 85.17
N GLU A 581 24.17 -38.43 86.23
CA GLU A 581 22.93 -38.58 87.03
C GLU A 581 21.63 -38.13 86.30
N ASN A 582 21.69 -37.43 85.15
CA ASN A 582 20.54 -36.70 84.57
C ASN A 582 20.06 -37.10 83.15
N LEU A 583 20.53 -38.20 82.54
CA LEU A 583 20.47 -38.39 81.06
C LEU A 583 19.29 -39.15 80.42
N GLY A 584 18.35 -39.73 81.18
CA GLY A 584 17.04 -40.24 80.71
C GLY A 584 16.84 -40.64 79.22
N PHE A 585 17.49 -41.72 78.75
CA PHE A 585 17.38 -42.23 77.36
C PHE A 585 16.23 -43.24 77.16
N LYS A 586 15.51 -43.19 76.01
CA LYS A 586 14.37 -44.08 75.68
C LYS A 586 14.51 -44.80 74.30
N PRO A 587 14.29 -46.12 74.18
CA PRO A 587 14.74 -46.91 73.00
C PRO A 587 13.77 -47.08 71.82
N ASP A 588 12.46 -46.76 71.94
CA ASP A 588 11.46 -47.11 70.91
C ASP A 588 11.40 -46.17 69.68
N TRP A 589 12.06 -45.00 69.74
CA TRP A 589 12.01 -43.97 68.70
C TRP A 589 12.86 -44.29 67.45
N LEU A 590 13.84 -45.20 67.57
CA LEU A 590 14.88 -45.42 66.55
C LEU A 590 14.36 -46.16 65.31
N LYS A 591 13.45 -47.13 65.49
CA LYS A 591 12.86 -47.91 64.39
C LYS A 591 11.91 -47.09 63.51
N GLU A 592 11.25 -46.09 64.07
CA GLU A 592 10.29 -45.24 63.35
C GLU A 592 10.98 -44.23 62.41
N VAL A 593 12.17 -43.75 62.79
CA VAL A 593 12.97 -42.84 61.96
C VAL A 593 13.56 -43.56 60.74
N GLU A 594 14.05 -44.79 60.90
CA GLU A 594 14.57 -45.62 59.79
C GLU A 594 13.49 -45.95 58.75
N ARG A 595 12.27 -46.25 59.20
CA ARG A 595 11.13 -46.49 58.30
C ARG A 595 10.80 -45.27 57.44
N LYS A 596 10.70 -44.09 58.06
CA LYS A 596 10.44 -42.82 57.36
C LYS A 596 11.55 -42.44 56.37
N LEU A 597 12.80 -42.73 56.69
CA LEU A 597 13.93 -42.47 55.80
C LEU A 597 13.84 -43.29 54.50
N ASN A 598 13.47 -44.57 54.64
CA ASN A 598 13.27 -45.46 53.49
C ASN A 598 12.07 -45.05 52.62
N GLU A 599 10.99 -44.56 53.23
CA GLU A 599 9.83 -44.01 52.52
C GLU A 599 10.21 -42.77 51.70
N LEU A 600 10.92 -41.80 52.30
CA LEU A 600 11.38 -40.60 51.60
C LEU A 600 12.38 -40.89 50.47
N ARG A 601 13.27 -41.87 50.65
CA ARG A 601 14.20 -42.30 49.58
C ARG A 601 13.47 -42.93 48.38
N ARG A 602 12.36 -43.65 48.63
CA ARG A 602 11.50 -44.14 47.54
C ARG A 602 10.82 -42.99 46.81
N GLU A 603 10.32 -41.99 47.53
CA GLU A 603 9.70 -40.80 46.93
C GLU A 603 10.69 -39.95 46.11
N GLU A 604 11.95 -39.88 46.55
CA GLU A 604 13.04 -39.22 45.80
C GLU A 604 13.27 -39.93 44.46
N ALA A 605 13.36 -41.27 44.48
CA ALA A 605 13.55 -42.07 43.27
C ALA A 605 12.41 -41.90 42.27
N VAL A 606 11.15 -41.90 42.73
CA VAL A 606 9.97 -41.66 41.89
C VAL A 606 10.03 -40.26 41.26
N SER A 607 10.36 -39.23 42.05
CA SER A 607 10.44 -37.85 41.55
C SER A 607 11.55 -37.66 40.51
N LEU A 608 12.68 -38.37 40.65
CA LEU A 608 13.78 -38.35 39.67
C LEU A 608 13.38 -38.98 38.33
N VAL A 609 12.65 -40.11 38.37
CA VAL A 609 12.15 -40.76 37.15
C VAL A 609 11.20 -39.85 36.40
N GLU A 610 10.27 -39.19 37.11
CA GLU A 610 9.28 -38.30 36.49
C GLU A 610 9.93 -37.05 35.87
N ILE A 611 10.92 -36.44 36.54
CA ILE A 611 11.70 -35.34 35.98
C ILE A 611 12.37 -35.76 34.67
N LYS A 612 13.01 -36.93 34.64
CA LYS A 612 13.69 -37.44 33.44
C LYS A 612 12.72 -37.70 32.29
N HIS A 613 11.52 -38.21 32.59
CA HIS A 613 10.46 -38.43 31.60
C HIS A 613 9.95 -37.11 31.02
N LEU A 614 9.66 -36.13 31.88
CA LEU A 614 9.20 -34.80 31.46
C LEU A 614 10.27 -34.03 30.69
N GLU A 615 11.55 -34.13 31.04
CA GLU A 615 12.66 -33.54 30.26
C GLU A 615 12.76 -34.15 28.86
N LYS A 616 12.55 -35.47 28.73
CA LYS A 616 12.52 -36.14 27.42
C LYS A 616 11.32 -35.69 26.57
N LYS A 617 10.13 -35.56 27.18
CA LYS A 617 8.93 -35.03 26.51
C LYS A 617 9.11 -33.56 26.09
N ARG A 618 9.70 -32.73 26.95
CA ARG A 618 9.99 -31.32 26.63
C ARG A 618 10.87 -31.21 25.39
N LYS A 619 11.93 -32.03 25.32
CA LYS A 619 12.86 -32.03 24.19
C LYS A 619 12.18 -32.41 22.87
N THR A 620 11.32 -33.43 22.87
CA THR A 620 10.59 -33.83 21.65
C THR A 620 9.60 -32.76 21.18
N VAL A 621 8.91 -32.08 22.11
CA VAL A 621 8.03 -30.95 21.79
C VAL A 621 8.84 -29.77 21.23
N GLU A 622 9.97 -29.42 21.84
CA GLU A 622 10.86 -28.33 21.37
C GLU A 622 11.43 -28.61 19.97
N GLU A 623 11.91 -29.82 19.69
CA GLU A 623 12.41 -30.23 18.37
C GLU A 623 11.30 -30.15 17.30
N THR A 624 10.07 -30.50 17.67
CA THR A 624 8.92 -30.45 16.75
C THR A 624 8.50 -29.01 16.46
N LEU A 625 8.49 -28.14 17.47
CA LEU A 625 8.20 -26.71 17.31
C LEU A 625 9.26 -26.01 16.44
N GLU A 626 10.55 -26.33 16.62
CA GLU A 626 11.61 -25.74 15.80
C GLU A 626 11.52 -26.19 14.34
N LYS A 627 11.19 -27.46 14.10
CA LYS A 627 11.06 -28.03 12.75
C LYS A 627 10.00 -27.32 11.90
N TYR A 628 8.92 -26.83 12.51
CA TYR A 628 7.79 -26.20 11.80
C TYR A 628 7.69 -24.69 11.98
N ARG A 629 8.66 -24.06 12.65
CA ARG A 629 8.67 -22.63 12.97
C ARG A 629 8.48 -21.73 11.76
N GLU A 630 9.19 -22.01 10.66
CA GLU A 630 9.09 -21.24 9.41
C GLU A 630 7.72 -21.40 8.74
N VAL A 631 7.12 -22.59 8.84
CA VAL A 631 5.78 -22.83 8.29
C VAL A 631 4.77 -21.97 9.04
N PHE A 632 4.89 -21.86 10.36
CA PHE A 632 4.00 -21.02 11.18
C PHE A 632 4.14 -19.53 10.90
N SER A 633 5.37 -19.01 10.82
CA SER A 633 5.57 -17.59 10.51
C SER A 633 4.97 -17.23 9.15
N ARG A 634 5.17 -18.09 8.14
CA ARG A 634 4.59 -17.93 6.80
C ARG A 634 3.06 -17.99 6.85
N MET A 635 2.47 -18.94 7.59
CA MET A 635 1.02 -19.06 7.72
C MET A 635 0.39 -17.82 8.39
N GLU A 636 1.03 -17.25 9.41
CA GLU A 636 0.58 -16.00 10.01
C GLU A 636 0.62 -14.82 9.03
N GLU A 637 1.70 -14.71 8.26
CA GLU A 637 1.83 -13.66 7.23
C GLU A 637 0.70 -13.76 6.19
N VAL A 638 0.45 -14.97 5.68
CA VAL A 638 -0.62 -15.23 4.72
C VAL A 638 -2.00 -14.95 5.33
N LYS A 639 -2.25 -15.34 6.60
CA LYS A 639 -3.50 -15.00 7.31
C LYS A 639 -3.70 -13.48 7.41
N ARG A 640 -2.66 -12.72 7.80
CA ARG A 640 -2.73 -11.25 7.87
C ARG A 640 -3.02 -10.64 6.50
N ARG A 641 -2.45 -11.21 5.43
CA ARG A 641 -2.70 -10.79 4.04
C ARG A 641 -4.14 -11.08 3.60
N ILE A 642 -4.69 -12.24 3.94
CA ILE A 642 -6.11 -12.56 3.70
C ILE A 642 -7.01 -11.55 4.40
N ASP A 643 -6.74 -11.23 5.67
CA ASP A 643 -7.53 -10.27 6.44
C ASP A 643 -7.42 -8.84 5.89
N SER A 644 -6.27 -8.45 5.35
CA SER A 644 -6.12 -7.15 4.69
C SER A 644 -6.94 -7.08 3.39
N TYR A 645 -6.92 -8.14 2.58
CA TYR A 645 -7.73 -8.23 1.37
C TYR A 645 -9.23 -8.28 1.67
N LYS A 646 -9.68 -9.03 2.68
CA LYS A 646 -11.09 -9.06 3.13
C LYS A 646 -11.57 -7.67 3.58
N ARG A 647 -10.74 -6.94 4.33
CA ARG A 647 -11.05 -5.54 4.71
C ARG A 647 -11.12 -4.60 3.52
N LEU A 648 -10.22 -4.74 2.55
CA LEU A 648 -10.23 -3.96 1.32
C LEU A 648 -11.48 -4.27 0.48
N TYR A 649 -11.84 -5.55 0.36
CA TYR A 649 -13.04 -6.03 -0.32
C TYR A 649 -14.28 -5.35 0.23
N GLU A 650 -14.50 -5.39 1.54
CA GLU A 650 -15.70 -4.79 2.15
C GLU A 650 -15.76 -3.26 1.95
N LYS A 651 -14.61 -2.56 2.04
CA LYS A 651 -14.56 -1.11 1.77
C LYS A 651 -14.96 -0.79 0.33
N ILE A 652 -14.36 -1.49 -0.64
CA ILE A 652 -14.63 -1.27 -2.07
C ILE A 652 -16.06 -1.68 -2.41
N ARG A 653 -16.54 -2.77 -1.83
CA ARG A 653 -17.92 -3.25 -1.95
C ARG A 653 -18.91 -2.20 -1.46
N ALA A 654 -18.67 -1.61 -0.28
CA ALA A 654 -19.52 -0.56 0.26
C ALA A 654 -19.57 0.67 -0.67
N VAL A 655 -18.42 1.13 -1.17
CA VAL A 655 -18.36 2.25 -2.15
C VAL A 655 -19.10 1.90 -3.43
N LYS A 656 -18.86 0.71 -3.99
CA LYS A 656 -19.52 0.23 -5.22
C LYS A 656 -21.04 0.25 -5.09
N TYR A 657 -21.59 -0.34 -4.02
CA TYR A 657 -23.03 -0.35 -3.82
C TYR A 657 -23.61 1.02 -3.44
N SER A 658 -22.80 1.92 -2.87
CA SER A 658 -23.21 3.30 -2.60
C SER A 658 -23.49 4.07 -3.89
N PHE A 659 -22.67 3.94 -4.94
CA PHE A 659 -22.95 4.57 -6.23
C PHE A 659 -24.30 4.14 -6.80
N ARG A 660 -24.61 2.85 -6.68
CA ARG A 660 -25.87 2.28 -7.15
C ARG A 660 -27.09 2.75 -6.35
N ALA A 661 -26.93 2.89 -5.03
CA ALA A 661 -27.95 3.45 -4.15
C ALA A 661 -28.22 4.93 -4.49
N ILE A 662 -27.16 5.75 -4.60
CA ILE A 662 -27.23 7.16 -4.96
C ILE A 662 -27.90 7.33 -6.32
N GLN A 663 -27.52 6.54 -7.33
CA GLN A 663 -28.13 6.56 -8.65
C GLN A 663 -29.64 6.27 -8.56
N GLY A 664 -30.05 5.24 -7.78
CA GLY A 664 -31.45 4.92 -7.56
C GLY A 664 -32.26 6.07 -6.95
N ASP A 665 -31.69 6.78 -5.96
CA ASP A 665 -32.35 7.91 -5.31
C ASP A 665 -32.42 9.15 -6.21
N LEU A 666 -31.35 9.43 -6.95
CA LEU A 666 -31.34 10.52 -7.94
C LEU A 666 -32.37 10.28 -9.05
N ARG A 667 -32.47 9.04 -9.56
CA ARG A 667 -33.51 8.66 -10.54
C ARG A 667 -34.90 8.98 -10.03
N LYS A 668 -35.24 8.56 -8.80
CA LYS A 668 -36.55 8.83 -8.19
C LYS A 668 -36.82 10.33 -8.09
N ARG A 669 -35.85 11.10 -7.60
CA ARG A 669 -35.98 12.56 -7.45
C ARG A 669 -36.17 13.24 -8.80
N MET A 670 -35.36 12.89 -9.81
CA MET A 670 -35.47 13.45 -11.15
C MET A 670 -36.82 13.11 -11.79
N LEU A 671 -37.21 11.82 -11.75
CA LEU A 671 -38.48 11.37 -12.33
C LEU A 671 -39.69 12.04 -11.69
N SER A 672 -39.69 12.28 -10.38
CA SER A 672 -40.81 12.96 -9.72
C SER A 672 -41.06 14.37 -10.29
N LYS A 673 -39.99 15.15 -10.48
CA LYS A 673 -40.06 16.51 -11.03
C LYS A 673 -40.36 16.51 -12.52
N VAL A 674 -39.68 15.65 -13.26
CA VAL A 674 -39.77 15.57 -14.72
C VAL A 674 -41.13 15.04 -15.16
N THR A 675 -41.68 14.02 -14.49
CA THR A 675 -42.96 13.41 -14.88
C THR A 675 -44.13 14.38 -14.76
N GLU A 676 -44.15 15.20 -13.70
CA GLU A 676 -45.19 16.22 -13.53
C GLU A 676 -45.16 17.23 -14.69
N ARG A 677 -43.99 17.80 -14.99
CA ARG A 677 -43.85 18.78 -16.07
C ARG A 677 -44.05 18.16 -17.46
N MET A 678 -43.55 16.94 -17.65
CA MET A 678 -43.73 16.18 -18.89
C MET A 678 -45.21 15.93 -19.18
N ASN A 679 -46.04 15.64 -18.17
CA ASN A 679 -47.48 15.49 -18.35
C ASN A 679 -48.18 16.79 -18.76
N GLN A 680 -47.78 17.92 -18.17
CA GLN A 680 -48.32 19.23 -18.55
C GLN A 680 -48.02 19.54 -20.02
N ILE A 681 -46.79 19.28 -20.47
CA ILE A 681 -46.37 19.48 -21.86
C ILE A 681 -47.02 18.46 -22.79
N PHE A 682 -47.09 17.18 -22.41
CA PHE A 682 -47.67 16.11 -23.23
C PHE A 682 -49.14 16.40 -23.59
N ARG A 683 -49.95 16.88 -22.64
CA ARG A 683 -51.34 17.27 -22.89
C ARG A 683 -51.50 18.42 -23.88
N GLN A 684 -50.45 19.24 -24.08
CA GLN A 684 -50.43 20.32 -25.05
C GLN A 684 -49.91 19.85 -26.41
N LEU A 685 -48.93 18.94 -26.43
CA LEU A 685 -48.32 18.40 -27.64
C LEU A 685 -49.17 17.35 -28.36
N TYR A 686 -49.87 16.50 -27.59
CA TYR A 686 -50.59 15.37 -28.13
C TYR A 686 -52.04 15.74 -28.42
N ALA A 687 -52.38 15.88 -29.71
CA ALA A 687 -53.68 16.39 -30.16
C ALA A 687 -54.81 15.35 -30.06
N HIS A 688 -54.46 14.06 -30.01
CA HIS A 688 -55.43 12.97 -30.07
C HIS A 688 -55.97 12.60 -28.68
N PRO A 689 -57.26 12.23 -28.56
CA PRO A 689 -57.90 11.98 -27.27
C PRO A 689 -57.64 10.57 -26.72
N ASP A 690 -56.86 9.71 -27.38
CA ASP A 690 -56.65 8.31 -27.00
C ASP A 690 -55.76 8.13 -25.76
N TYR A 691 -54.88 9.10 -25.47
CA TYR A 691 -54.01 9.10 -24.28
C TYR A 691 -53.93 10.48 -23.64
N ASN A 692 -53.94 10.57 -22.30
CA ASN A 692 -53.95 11.86 -21.58
C ASN A 692 -52.87 12.03 -20.50
N GLU A 693 -52.21 10.95 -20.07
CA GLU A 693 -51.17 10.98 -19.04
C GLU A 693 -50.05 9.98 -19.34
N LEU A 694 -48.85 10.30 -18.85
CA LEU A 694 -47.64 9.52 -18.95
C LEU A 694 -47.11 9.19 -17.56
N CYS A 695 -46.58 7.97 -17.41
CA CYS A 695 -45.92 7.52 -16.19
C CYS A 695 -44.61 6.86 -16.56
N VAL A 696 -43.51 7.31 -15.97
CA VAL A 696 -42.20 6.67 -16.11
C VAL A 696 -41.94 5.81 -14.88
N ARG A 697 -41.75 4.50 -15.07
CA ARG A 697 -41.47 3.54 -14.01
C ARG A 697 -40.04 3.01 -14.16
N VAL A 698 -39.39 2.80 -13.03
CA VAL A 698 -38.09 2.11 -12.99
C VAL A 698 -38.36 0.64 -12.65
N VAL A 699 -38.10 -0.25 -13.58
CA VAL A 699 -38.25 -1.70 -13.40
C VAL A 699 -36.89 -2.38 -13.35
N LYS A 700 -36.81 -3.51 -12.66
CA LYS A 700 -35.58 -4.32 -12.59
C LYS A 700 -35.64 -5.39 -13.68
N MET A 701 -34.67 -5.39 -14.58
CA MET A 701 -34.53 -6.38 -15.64
C MET A 701 -33.27 -7.21 -15.38
N GLY A 702 -33.41 -8.53 -15.25
CA GLY A 702 -32.28 -9.44 -15.22
C GLY A 702 -31.70 -9.64 -16.62
N THR A 703 -30.39 -9.59 -16.77
CA THR A 703 -29.71 -10.08 -17.98
C THR A 703 -29.50 -11.59 -17.88
N GLU A 704 -29.25 -12.26 -19.02
CA GLU A 704 -28.91 -13.69 -19.09
C GLU A 704 -27.68 -14.05 -18.23
N GLU A 705 -26.82 -13.06 -17.95
CA GLU A 705 -25.64 -13.15 -17.09
C GLU A 705 -25.94 -12.96 -15.58
N GLY A 706 -27.22 -12.90 -15.18
CA GLY A 706 -27.63 -12.69 -13.79
C GLY A 706 -27.48 -11.25 -13.26
N ILE A 707 -27.09 -10.30 -14.12
CA ILE A 707 -26.96 -8.89 -13.73
C ILE A 707 -28.34 -8.23 -13.77
N VAL A 708 -28.89 -7.92 -12.59
CA VAL A 708 -30.09 -7.10 -12.50
C VAL A 708 -29.73 -5.67 -12.82
N ARG A 709 -30.38 -5.03 -13.80
CA ARG A 709 -30.26 -3.60 -14.11
C ARG A 709 -31.59 -2.88 -13.91
N SER A 710 -31.53 -1.61 -13.56
CA SER A 710 -32.72 -0.75 -13.53
C SER A 710 -32.93 -0.18 -14.93
N VAL A 711 -34.12 -0.39 -15.49
CA VAL A 711 -34.50 0.16 -16.79
C VAL A 711 -35.76 0.99 -16.67
N TYR A 712 -35.88 2.01 -17.51
CA TYR A 712 -37.05 2.88 -17.55
C TYR A 712 -38.09 2.34 -18.51
N GLU A 713 -39.32 2.27 -18.05
CA GLU A 713 -40.48 1.98 -18.86
C GLU A 713 -41.44 3.15 -18.81
N ILE A 714 -41.89 3.59 -19.97
CA ILE A 714 -42.89 4.65 -20.09
C ILE A 714 -44.23 3.99 -20.40
N TYR A 715 -45.24 4.38 -19.63
CA TYR A 715 -46.63 3.99 -19.81
C TYR A 715 -47.46 5.21 -20.17
N ALA A 716 -48.41 5.03 -21.09
CA ALA A 716 -49.43 6.02 -21.41
C ALA A 716 -50.78 5.57 -20.85
N LYS A 717 -51.54 6.49 -20.28
CA LYS A 717 -52.87 6.22 -19.75
C LYS A 717 -53.89 6.39 -20.86
N ARG A 718 -54.57 5.31 -21.20
CA ARG A 718 -55.62 5.31 -22.22
C ARG A 718 -56.88 5.96 -21.66
N THR A 719 -57.51 6.84 -22.42
CA THR A 719 -58.65 7.63 -21.94
C THR A 719 -59.95 6.85 -21.83
N ILE A 720 -60.15 5.83 -22.68
CA ILE A 720 -61.40 5.08 -22.77
C ILE A 720 -61.67 4.19 -21.54
N ASP A 721 -60.63 3.62 -20.94
CA ASP A 721 -60.72 2.64 -19.83
C ASP A 721 -59.81 2.99 -18.64
N GLY A 722 -59.00 4.05 -18.75
CA GLY A 722 -58.03 4.44 -17.73
C GLY A 722 -56.81 3.52 -17.60
N ALA A 723 -56.65 2.54 -18.51
CA ALA A 723 -55.59 1.55 -18.41
C ALA A 723 -54.22 2.14 -18.78
N TRP A 724 -53.19 1.77 -18.01
CA TRP A 724 -51.80 2.10 -18.31
C TRP A 724 -51.24 1.10 -19.34
N VAL A 725 -50.93 1.58 -20.54
CA VAL A 725 -50.33 0.75 -21.60
C VAL A 725 -48.84 1.06 -21.77
N PRO A 726 -47.99 0.06 -22.00
CA PRO A 726 -46.58 0.27 -22.31
C PRO A 726 -46.42 0.99 -23.65
N VAL A 727 -45.75 2.15 -23.63
CA VAL A 727 -45.56 3.01 -24.81
C VAL A 727 -44.87 2.26 -25.95
N TYR A 728 -43.77 1.58 -25.65
CA TYR A 728 -42.89 1.04 -26.67
C TYR A 728 -43.45 -0.14 -27.46
N SER A 729 -44.39 -0.90 -26.88
CA SER A 729 -45.00 -2.06 -27.52
C SER A 729 -46.40 -1.80 -28.09
N LYS A 730 -47.01 -0.63 -27.81
CA LYS A 730 -48.39 -0.32 -28.21
C LYS A 730 -48.56 0.96 -29.02
N LEU A 731 -47.68 1.95 -28.86
CA LEU A 731 -47.80 3.24 -29.55
C LEU A 731 -46.98 3.25 -30.85
N SER A 732 -47.40 4.10 -31.80
CA SER A 732 -46.70 4.34 -33.06
C SER A 732 -45.40 5.13 -32.84
N ASP A 733 -44.49 5.12 -33.83
CA ASP A 733 -43.23 5.87 -33.72
C ASP A 733 -43.48 7.39 -33.63
N GLY A 734 -44.51 7.93 -34.31
CA GLY A 734 -44.90 9.33 -34.16
C GLY A 734 -45.35 9.69 -32.74
N GLN A 735 -46.16 8.83 -32.12
CA GLN A 735 -46.57 8.98 -30.72
C GLN A 735 -45.37 8.92 -29.76
N LYS A 736 -44.43 8.00 -30.00
CA LYS A 736 -43.18 7.91 -29.23
C LYS A 736 -42.33 9.17 -29.39
N THR A 737 -42.24 9.76 -30.58
CA THR A 737 -41.54 11.03 -30.82
C THR A 737 -42.15 12.16 -30.00
N ILE A 738 -43.48 12.28 -29.95
CA ILE A 738 -44.17 13.29 -29.12
C ILE A 738 -43.84 13.11 -27.63
N ILE A 739 -43.81 11.87 -27.14
CA ILE A 739 -43.44 11.56 -25.75
C ILE A 739 -41.98 11.93 -25.46
N ALA A 740 -41.06 11.60 -26.36
CA ALA A 740 -39.65 11.93 -26.23
C ALA A 740 -39.42 13.46 -26.24
N LEU A 741 -40.14 14.19 -27.08
CA LEU A 741 -40.13 15.65 -27.10
C LEU A 741 -40.70 16.24 -25.80
N ALA A 742 -41.84 15.74 -25.31
CA ALA A 742 -42.41 16.18 -24.05
C ALA A 742 -41.42 16.05 -22.88
N LEU A 743 -40.68 14.94 -22.84
CA LEU A 743 -39.63 14.69 -21.85
C LEU A 743 -38.49 15.71 -21.95
N LEU A 744 -37.98 15.95 -23.16
CA LEU A 744 -36.86 16.87 -23.38
C LEU A 744 -37.22 18.32 -23.03
N LEU A 745 -38.44 18.74 -23.36
CA LEU A 745 -38.93 20.08 -23.02
C LEU A 745 -39.13 20.24 -21.52
N ALA A 746 -39.64 19.20 -20.85
CA ALA A 746 -39.71 19.20 -19.39
C ALA A 746 -38.32 19.36 -18.76
N LEU A 747 -37.32 18.66 -19.30
CA LEU A 747 -35.94 18.79 -18.84
C LEU A 747 -35.39 20.20 -19.09
N HIS A 748 -35.59 20.77 -20.28
CA HIS A 748 -35.16 22.12 -20.61
C HIS A 748 -35.71 23.17 -19.62
N GLU A 749 -37.01 23.14 -19.33
CA GLU A 749 -37.62 24.11 -18.42
C GLU A 749 -37.22 23.92 -16.94
N LEU A 750 -36.99 22.68 -16.51
CA LEU A 750 -36.53 22.37 -15.17
C LEU A 750 -35.03 22.66 -14.96
N SER A 751 -34.28 22.91 -16.03
CA SER A 751 -32.83 23.12 -15.97
C SER A 751 -32.50 24.57 -15.58
N ALA A 752 -31.49 24.72 -14.71
CA ALA A 752 -31.08 26.02 -14.18
C ALA A 752 -30.00 26.67 -15.07
N HIS A 753 -30.34 27.05 -16.30
CA HIS A 753 -29.41 27.70 -17.23
C HIS A 753 -29.92 29.01 -17.83
N ASN A 754 -29.01 29.89 -18.27
CA ASN A 754 -29.34 31.23 -18.76
C ASN A 754 -29.54 31.31 -20.27
N LEU A 755 -29.57 30.18 -20.99
CA LEU A 755 -29.87 30.16 -22.43
C LEU A 755 -31.39 30.02 -22.64
N GLY A 756 -32.04 31.07 -23.13
CA GLY A 756 -33.48 31.10 -23.42
C GLY A 756 -33.80 30.55 -24.81
N MET A 757 -33.02 29.57 -25.28
CA MET A 757 -33.10 29.06 -26.64
C MET A 757 -33.13 27.53 -26.66
N LEU A 758 -33.73 26.95 -27.70
CA LEU A 758 -33.70 25.52 -27.99
C LEU A 758 -33.26 25.29 -29.44
N ILE A 759 -32.33 24.37 -29.64
CA ILE A 759 -31.79 24.01 -30.94
C ILE A 759 -32.21 22.58 -31.26
N LEU A 760 -32.82 22.39 -32.43
CA LEU A 760 -33.41 21.13 -32.85
C LEU A 760 -32.86 20.73 -34.22
N ASP A 761 -32.19 19.58 -34.30
CA ASP A 761 -31.73 19.01 -35.58
C ASP A 761 -32.66 17.86 -36.00
N GLU A 762 -33.51 18.12 -36.98
CA GLU A 762 -34.52 17.22 -37.54
C GLU A 762 -35.49 16.60 -36.49
N PRO A 763 -36.20 17.43 -35.69
CA PRO A 763 -36.92 16.97 -34.49
C PRO A 763 -38.23 16.19 -34.72
N LEU A 764 -38.87 16.35 -35.89
CA LEU A 764 -40.29 16.00 -36.09
C LEU A 764 -40.54 14.95 -37.19
N LEU A 765 -39.66 13.96 -37.30
CA LEU A 765 -39.85 12.84 -38.23
C LEU A 765 -41.07 12.00 -37.81
N ASN A 766 -41.91 11.64 -38.79
CA ASN A 766 -43.06 10.74 -38.64
C ASN A 766 -44.19 11.25 -37.70
N ILE A 767 -44.37 12.57 -37.57
CA ILE A 767 -45.48 13.19 -36.82
C ILE A 767 -46.55 13.73 -37.79
N ASP A 768 -47.82 13.51 -37.45
CA ASP A 768 -48.99 13.99 -38.20
C ASP A 768 -49.18 15.52 -38.10
N GLU A 769 -50.01 16.08 -38.97
CA GLU A 769 -50.22 17.55 -39.08
C GLU A 769 -50.83 18.17 -37.81
N GLU A 770 -51.74 17.45 -37.12
CA GLU A 770 -52.42 17.97 -35.93
C GLU A 770 -51.46 18.07 -34.74
N CYS A 771 -50.66 17.02 -34.52
CA CYS A 771 -49.62 17.01 -33.49
C CYS A 771 -48.48 17.98 -33.82
N ARG A 772 -48.14 18.17 -35.10
CA ARG A 772 -47.12 19.15 -35.52
C ARG A 772 -47.60 20.58 -35.27
N ALA A 773 -48.85 20.90 -35.58
CA ALA A 773 -49.46 22.19 -35.24
C ALA A 773 -49.56 22.39 -33.72
N ALA A 774 -49.91 21.35 -32.96
CA ALA A 774 -49.96 21.38 -31.49
C ALA A 774 -48.58 21.66 -30.89
N TRP A 775 -47.52 21.09 -31.46
CA TRP A 775 -46.14 21.36 -31.08
C TRP A 775 -45.72 22.81 -31.30
N VAL A 776 -46.04 23.38 -32.48
CA VAL A 776 -45.78 24.80 -32.77
C VAL A 776 -46.47 25.71 -31.74
N ARG A 777 -47.75 25.45 -31.43
CA ARG A 777 -48.51 26.22 -30.44
C ARG A 777 -47.94 26.09 -29.04
N THR A 778 -47.63 24.86 -28.63
CA THR A 778 -47.08 24.55 -27.30
C THR A 778 -45.82 25.35 -27.06
N PHE A 779 -44.92 25.40 -28.04
CA PHE A 779 -43.69 26.17 -27.92
C PHE A 779 -43.85 27.66 -27.77
N ILE A 780 -44.75 28.27 -28.54
CA ILE A 780 -45.04 29.69 -28.42
C ILE A 780 -45.55 30.02 -27.01
N SER A 781 -46.20 29.05 -26.35
CA SER A 781 -46.70 29.19 -24.98
C SER A 781 -45.70 28.88 -23.86
N LEU A 782 -44.52 28.29 -24.16
CA LEU A 782 -43.53 27.96 -23.13
C LEU A 782 -42.79 29.22 -22.65
N GLY A 783 -43.06 29.65 -21.42
CA GLY A 783 -42.61 30.95 -20.89
C GLY A 783 -41.10 31.17 -20.86
N ARG A 784 -40.29 30.12 -20.64
CA ARG A 784 -38.81 30.21 -20.58
C ARG A 784 -38.14 30.19 -21.96
N LEU A 785 -38.81 29.60 -22.95
CA LEU A 785 -38.26 29.41 -24.29
C LEU A 785 -38.51 30.67 -25.12
N LYS A 786 -37.47 31.46 -25.35
CA LYS A 786 -37.57 32.73 -26.10
C LYS A 786 -37.20 32.58 -27.57
N GLN A 787 -36.44 31.55 -27.93
CA GLN A 787 -35.97 31.35 -29.29
C GLN A 787 -35.86 29.86 -29.64
N ILE A 788 -36.34 29.46 -30.81
CA ILE A 788 -36.16 28.11 -31.34
C ILE A 788 -35.39 28.20 -32.65
N ILE A 789 -34.40 27.33 -32.78
CA ILE A 789 -33.56 27.20 -33.96
C ILE A 789 -33.72 25.78 -34.49
N ILE A 790 -34.29 25.64 -35.67
CA ILE A 790 -34.63 24.33 -36.26
C ILE A 790 -33.80 24.13 -37.52
N ALA A 791 -33.09 23.01 -37.61
CA ALA A 791 -32.60 22.49 -38.88
C ALA A 791 -33.54 21.38 -39.35
N THR A 792 -34.07 21.49 -40.57
CA THR A 792 -34.96 20.46 -41.12
C THR A 792 -34.86 20.37 -42.63
N GLN A 793 -35.24 19.22 -43.17
CA GLN A 793 -35.53 19.04 -44.59
C GLN A 793 -37.03 19.05 -44.91
N ASP A 794 -37.90 19.00 -43.89
CA ASP A 794 -39.34 18.97 -44.05
C ASP A 794 -39.91 20.37 -44.27
N ARG A 795 -40.38 20.62 -45.49
CA ARG A 795 -41.02 21.90 -45.84
C ARG A 795 -42.39 22.05 -45.17
N ARG A 796 -43.09 20.95 -44.88
CA ARG A 796 -44.42 20.99 -44.25
C ARG A 796 -44.35 21.61 -42.85
N LEU A 797 -43.27 21.31 -42.12
CA LEU A 797 -42.99 21.96 -40.84
C LEU A 797 -42.79 23.47 -40.98
N VAL A 798 -42.12 23.94 -42.03
CA VAL A 798 -41.94 25.37 -42.29
C VAL A 798 -43.28 26.04 -42.53
N ASP A 799 -44.11 25.44 -43.40
CA ASP A 799 -45.43 25.98 -43.75
C ASP A 799 -46.35 26.06 -42.49
N GLU A 800 -46.22 25.14 -41.54
CA GLU A 800 -46.94 25.20 -40.26
C GLU A 800 -46.38 26.22 -39.27
N LEU A 801 -45.06 26.36 -39.18
CA LEU A 801 -44.42 27.37 -38.34
C LEU A 801 -44.81 28.78 -38.79
N GLU A 802 -44.89 29.01 -40.10
CA GLU A 802 -45.33 30.29 -40.69
C GLU A 802 -46.78 30.65 -40.29
N LYS A 803 -47.66 29.66 -40.13
CA LYS A 803 -49.03 29.88 -39.61
C LYS A 803 -49.04 30.28 -38.12
N GLY A 804 -48.00 29.91 -37.36
CA GLY A 804 -47.91 30.09 -35.92
C GLY A 804 -47.31 31.42 -35.44
N GLY A 805 -46.58 32.15 -36.29
CA GLY A 805 -45.96 33.42 -35.89
C GLY A 805 -44.90 33.93 -36.86
N ARG A 806 -44.07 34.89 -36.39
CA ARG A 806 -42.93 35.39 -37.18
C ARG A 806 -41.84 34.32 -37.23
N VAL A 807 -41.55 33.82 -38.44
CA VAL A 807 -40.51 32.81 -38.70
C VAL A 807 -39.47 33.38 -39.64
N PHE A 808 -38.19 33.14 -39.34
CA PHE A 808 -37.09 33.44 -40.25
C PHE A 808 -36.60 32.16 -40.90
N VAL A 809 -36.71 32.07 -42.23
CA VAL A 809 -36.34 30.87 -42.97
C VAL A 809 -35.10 31.14 -43.82
N TYR A 810 -34.04 30.38 -43.55
CA TYR A 810 -32.86 30.28 -44.40
C TYR A 810 -32.98 29.02 -45.25
N GLN A 811 -33.03 29.18 -46.57
CA GLN A 811 -32.96 28.06 -47.49
C GLN A 811 -31.51 27.81 -47.90
N LEU A 812 -31.02 26.60 -47.61
CA LEU A 812 -29.66 26.16 -47.93
C LEU A 812 -29.66 25.20 -49.12
N ARG A 813 -28.70 25.40 -50.02
CA ARG A 813 -28.41 24.50 -51.15
C ARG A 813 -26.92 24.19 -51.20
N HIS A 814 -26.58 23.11 -51.90
CA HIS A 814 -25.19 22.76 -52.17
C HIS A 814 -24.53 23.82 -53.06
N GLY A 815 -23.40 24.38 -52.63
CA GLY A 815 -22.60 25.34 -53.41
C GLY A 815 -21.18 24.86 -53.72
N GLY A 816 -20.89 23.57 -53.56
CA GLY A 816 -19.59 22.99 -53.88
C GLY A 816 -18.45 23.56 -53.02
N ILE A 817 -17.35 23.97 -53.68
CA ILE A 817 -16.12 24.45 -53.03
C ILE A 817 -16.34 25.76 -52.24
N GLU A 818 -17.26 26.61 -52.69
CA GLU A 818 -17.53 27.92 -52.06
C GLU A 818 -18.29 27.80 -50.73
N GLY A 819 -18.83 26.61 -50.45
CA GLY A 819 -19.65 26.30 -49.29
C GLY A 819 -21.16 26.38 -49.58
N PRO A 820 -22.03 26.32 -48.56
CA PRO A 820 -23.47 26.39 -48.74
C PRO A 820 -23.95 27.69 -49.41
N LEU A 821 -24.84 27.57 -50.39
CA LEU A 821 -25.60 28.71 -50.92
C LEU A 821 -26.77 28.99 -49.98
N VAL A 822 -26.77 30.17 -49.37
CA VAL A 822 -27.78 30.59 -48.40
C VAL A 822 -28.70 31.64 -49.04
N LYS A 823 -30.00 31.34 -49.12
CA LYS A 823 -31.02 32.30 -49.53
C LYS A 823 -31.91 32.61 -48.34
N HIS A 824 -32.07 33.88 -48.03
CA HIS A 824 -33.06 34.33 -47.06
C HIS A 824 -34.44 34.34 -47.72
N ILE A 825 -35.41 33.66 -47.11
CA ILE A 825 -36.80 33.69 -47.50
C ILE A 825 -37.52 34.43 -46.39
N LEU A 826 -37.94 35.67 -46.67
CA LEU A 826 -38.93 36.34 -45.85
C LEU A 826 -40.27 35.64 -46.13
N PRO A 827 -41.01 35.18 -45.11
CA PRO A 827 -42.39 34.76 -45.35
C PRO A 827 -43.19 35.95 -45.87
N GLY A 828 -44.12 35.67 -46.79
CA GLY A 828 -45.12 36.64 -47.27
C GLY A 828 -46.15 36.96 -46.20
#